data_AF-A0A812IUV9-F1
#
_entry.id   AF-A0A812IUV9-F1
#
_cell.length_a   1.000
_cell.length_b   1.000
_cell.length_c   1.000
_cell.angle_alpha   90.00
_cell.angle_beta   90.00
_cell.angle_gamma   90.00
#
_symmetry.space_group_name_H-M   'P 1'
#
loop_
_entity.id
_entity.type
_entity.pdbx_description
1 polymer ?
#
loop_
_entity_poly.entity_id
_entity_poly.type
_entity_poly.pdbx_seq_one_letter_code
_entity_poly.pdbx_strand_id
1 'polypeptide(L)'
;MAFRTFGLSKKCRWALALILALVVLALYFVYSFLGYIIFSVWVYFVGRATLSSQVAPAPYPVVFILSATLVVTLIPWIFFGGHQGCSEFDVTMQTAWGLSFEDFWFQFTIRAVLSWTLAPIVAFMLLADHFASPYVRESIRCVLYMYLAQLLKTLGTAFDACHGTDLDGDNVRDMAYEHDPLAGFASAYGTGAAFLSDIWCLQLVVERLRALEETYGQPLPCSRSILWMSRLNIWMFFALAAMNFTPPIASWVVSILSTFSIGLITLLIWRAYAVPLHVLQAALRLEAVDGVLLQLHKEAKFAMRVIRKAQIALVLASFSMGWHIASWGVSWVIIAQWTNDAFQYGAMVDTMGNTVCLLLLVNSSLHLPRCIPTCYAAQSAVDSELTEELGCTCGKKVGLPRRSQLDGEANDVVSCDKCAWAEKVAEIADRRVAVGQLLDFHKRLGSENLMPHFDPLRSTTNDVVRHAIIPESRCGNLGKALAEVLPRRSTGTPRMVTHHWQNRFSDLLAVVVADSLGMKRWDSIAQQLSTKQEEALKERLSDCGSLHWNYWICAFCINQHASICGNAMGVQDTVTAEVLPSCDCSTPKDFNDHPIQCELNKFDSMMLHLHRCDVHGFLQVVAIDRDFNVFSRAWCVAELVQARSCRLDQHVILHSPEVLEKNSRRLSSLRVEDCCASRPEDKDAILSKIGGKDEILEFNKRLQQLLLGSEGLLAGWLDGQRLLQEVGAIAARARTRVGEDLSEPQTAV
;
A
#
# COMPACT_ATOMS: atom_id res chain seq x y z
N MET A 1 16.78 7.01 19.82
CA MET A 1 17.53 5.82 20.28
C MET A 1 17.60 5.76 21.80
N ALA A 2 18.05 6.84 22.48
CA ALA A 2 18.07 6.92 23.96
C ALA A 2 16.73 6.53 24.64
N PHE A 3 15.58 6.93 24.10
CA PHE A 3 14.27 6.60 24.69
C PHE A 3 13.89 5.11 24.69
N ARG A 4 14.34 4.32 23.70
CA ARG A 4 14.07 2.87 23.68
C ARG A 4 14.99 2.13 24.64
N THR A 5 16.22 2.59 24.82
CA THR A 5 17.18 2.00 25.76
C THR A 5 16.79 2.21 27.22
N PHE A 6 15.99 3.23 27.56
CA PHE A 6 15.54 3.50 28.94
C PHE A 6 14.19 2.86 29.33
N GLY A 7 13.53 2.08 28.46
CA GLY A 7 12.30 1.37 28.81
C GLY A 7 11.10 2.27 29.22
N LEU A 8 11.13 3.56 28.88
CA LEU A 8 10.11 4.52 29.32
C LEU A 8 8.72 4.19 28.75
N SER A 9 7.71 4.18 29.62
CA SER A 9 6.31 4.01 29.23
C SER A 9 5.87 5.06 28.20
N LYS A 10 4.84 4.76 27.40
CA LYS A 10 4.29 5.72 26.41
C LYS A 10 3.88 7.05 27.08
N LYS A 11 3.31 7.00 28.29
CA LYS A 11 2.92 8.18 29.07
C LYS A 11 4.14 9.02 29.49
N CYS A 12 5.22 8.39 29.98
CA CYS A 12 6.42 9.11 30.37
C CYS A 12 7.11 9.81 29.19
N ARG A 13 7.06 9.20 27.99
CA ARG A 13 7.59 9.83 26.76
C ARG A 13 6.85 11.11 26.40
N TRP A 14 5.53 11.12 26.49
CA TRP A 14 4.71 12.33 26.26
C TRP A 14 4.90 13.39 27.34
N ALA A 15 4.99 12.99 28.60
CA ALA A 15 5.25 13.93 29.70
C ALA A 15 6.60 14.64 29.53
N LEU A 16 7.66 13.89 29.17
CA LEU A 16 8.97 14.50 28.93
C LEU A 16 8.97 15.37 27.67
N ALA A 17 8.29 14.95 26.60
CA ALA A 17 8.11 15.78 25.41
C ALA A 17 7.46 17.13 25.78
N LEU A 18 6.40 17.11 26.58
CA LEU A 18 5.71 18.31 27.06
C LEU A 18 6.61 19.18 27.95
N ILE A 19 7.33 18.58 28.91
CA ILE A 19 8.27 19.32 29.78
C ILE A 19 9.33 20.02 28.94
N LEU A 20 9.92 19.32 27.98
CA LEU A 20 10.92 19.91 27.09
C LEU A 20 10.32 21.01 26.20
N ALA A 21 9.07 20.85 25.72
CA ALA A 21 8.38 21.91 24.99
C ALA A 21 8.21 23.18 25.84
N LEU A 22 7.83 23.01 27.12
CA LEU A 22 7.66 24.11 28.07
C LEU A 22 9.00 24.77 28.42
N VAL A 23 10.07 23.98 28.60
CA VAL A 23 11.43 24.51 28.82
C VAL A 23 11.88 25.33 27.61
N VAL A 24 11.61 24.85 26.40
CA VAL A 24 11.96 25.59 25.20
C VAL A 24 11.13 26.87 25.07
N LEU A 25 9.84 26.82 25.37
CA LEU A 25 8.98 28.01 25.40
C LEU A 25 9.50 29.03 26.43
N ALA A 26 9.88 28.59 27.61
CA ALA A 26 10.49 29.46 28.63
C ALA A 26 11.83 30.04 28.16
N LEU A 27 12.71 29.23 27.58
CA LEU A 27 14.01 29.70 27.07
C LEU A 27 13.87 30.67 25.90
N TYR A 28 12.81 30.54 25.10
CA TYR A 28 12.49 31.49 24.03
C TYR A 28 12.29 32.91 24.56
N PHE A 29 11.55 33.06 25.67
CA PHE A 29 11.29 34.36 26.28
C PHE A 29 12.49 34.94 27.05
N VAL A 30 13.47 34.12 27.42
CA VAL A 30 14.66 34.57 28.18
C VAL A 30 15.85 34.86 27.25
N TYR A 31 16.10 33.98 26.29
CA TYR A 31 17.16 34.11 25.28
C TYR A 31 16.64 33.54 23.96
N SER A 32 16.03 34.40 23.14
CA SER A 32 15.42 34.03 21.87
C SER A 32 16.32 33.15 21.01
N PHE A 33 17.60 33.49 20.88
CA PHE A 33 18.62 32.70 20.17
C PHE A 33 18.77 31.25 20.69
N LEU A 34 19.00 31.09 21.99
CA LEU A 34 19.20 29.76 22.60
C LEU A 34 17.90 28.95 22.55
N GLY A 35 16.75 29.61 22.73
CA GLY A 35 15.43 29.05 22.53
C GLY A 35 15.26 28.42 21.15
N TYR A 36 15.66 29.11 20.07
CA TYR A 36 15.57 28.61 18.70
C TYR A 36 16.38 27.34 18.42
N ILE A 37 17.63 27.30 18.89
CA ILE A 37 18.51 26.14 18.69
C ILE A 37 17.96 24.93 19.43
N ILE A 38 17.63 25.09 20.71
CA ILE A 38 17.10 24.00 21.53
C ILE A 38 15.74 23.55 21.00
N PHE A 39 14.92 24.47 20.50
CA PHE A 39 13.65 24.13 19.86
C PHE A 39 13.83 23.29 18.60
N SER A 40 14.69 23.72 17.68
CA SER A 40 14.92 23.00 16.41
C SER A 40 15.46 21.59 16.66
N VAL A 41 16.39 21.48 17.61
CA VAL A 41 16.90 20.20 18.10
C VAL A 41 15.78 19.36 18.73
N TRP A 42 14.93 19.98 19.56
CA TRP A 42 13.79 19.33 20.20
C TRP A 42 12.78 18.81 19.20
N VAL A 43 12.32 19.63 18.23
CA VAL A 43 11.40 19.21 17.17
C VAL A 43 12.00 18.06 16.38
N TYR A 44 13.29 18.10 16.03
CA TYR A 44 13.92 16.99 15.34
C TYR A 44 13.87 15.69 16.17
N PHE A 45 14.33 15.72 17.42
CA PHE A 45 14.44 14.51 18.24
C PHE A 45 13.10 13.99 18.77
N VAL A 46 12.26 14.88 19.30
CA VAL A 46 10.93 14.54 19.82
C VAL A 46 9.96 14.25 18.69
N GLY A 47 9.98 15.05 17.62
CA GLY A 47 9.22 14.76 16.42
C GLY A 47 9.55 13.38 15.86
N ARG A 48 10.84 13.07 15.67
CA ARG A 48 11.30 11.73 15.27
C ARG A 48 10.87 10.64 16.26
N ALA A 49 11.02 10.85 17.57
CA ALA A 49 10.69 9.83 18.58
C ALA A 49 9.17 9.60 18.74
N THR A 50 8.38 10.65 18.68
CA THR A 50 6.93 10.64 18.87
C THR A 50 6.25 10.03 17.66
N LEU A 51 6.62 10.50 16.46
CA LEU A 51 6.03 10.05 15.22
C LEU A 51 6.48 8.62 14.85
N SER A 52 7.73 8.22 15.17
CA SER A 52 8.21 6.82 14.98
C SER A 52 7.44 5.79 15.80
N SER A 53 6.70 6.22 16.82
CA SER A 53 5.90 5.34 17.67
C SER A 53 4.43 5.22 17.24
N GLN A 54 3.99 5.97 16.22
CA GLN A 54 2.62 5.86 15.70
C GLN A 54 2.53 4.69 14.71
N VAL A 55 1.78 3.66 15.13
CA VAL A 55 1.55 2.43 14.36
C VAL A 55 0.27 2.52 13.52
N ALA A 56 -0.67 3.39 13.89
CA ALA A 56 -1.93 3.59 13.18
C ALA A 56 -2.10 5.05 12.74
N PRO A 57 -2.59 5.31 11.51
CA PRO A 57 -3.11 6.62 11.15
C PRO A 57 -4.35 6.86 12.03
N ALA A 58 -4.26 7.79 12.98
CA ALA A 58 -5.46 8.25 13.65
C ALA A 58 -6.34 8.99 12.61
N PRO A 59 -7.68 9.00 12.72
CA PRO A 59 -8.58 9.77 11.85
C PRO A 59 -8.68 11.27 12.22
N TYR A 60 -8.23 11.65 13.42
CA TYR A 60 -8.17 13.04 13.88
C TYR A 60 -7.24 14.02 13.11
N PRO A 61 -6.16 13.61 12.40
CA PRO A 61 -5.23 14.54 11.80
C PRO A 61 -5.84 15.25 10.59
N VAL A 62 -6.81 14.68 9.88
CA VAL A 62 -7.40 15.35 8.70
C VAL A 62 -8.27 16.54 9.12
N VAL A 63 -9.20 16.33 10.06
CA VAL A 63 -10.03 17.41 10.61
C VAL A 63 -9.14 18.47 11.26
N PHE A 64 -8.10 18.05 11.98
CA PHE A 64 -7.13 18.96 12.56
C PHE A 64 -6.38 19.77 11.51
N ILE A 65 -5.87 19.15 10.43
CA ILE A 65 -5.18 19.85 9.33
C ILE A 65 -6.12 20.86 8.66
N LEU A 66 -7.34 20.45 8.30
CA LEU A 66 -8.29 21.36 7.66
C LEU A 66 -8.70 22.51 8.59
N SER A 67 -8.91 22.23 9.88
CA SER A 67 -9.25 23.25 10.88
C SER A 67 -8.08 24.20 11.13
N ALA A 68 -6.85 23.69 11.22
CA ALA A 68 -5.66 24.52 11.41
C ALA A 68 -5.42 25.44 10.21
N THR A 69 -5.56 24.93 8.98
CA THR A 69 -5.51 25.77 7.76
C THR A 69 -6.58 26.85 7.81
N LEU A 70 -7.83 26.49 8.11
CA LEU A 70 -8.93 27.43 8.18
C LEU A 70 -8.65 28.53 9.21
N VAL A 71 -8.30 28.16 10.45
CA VAL A 71 -8.02 29.10 11.54
C VAL A 71 -6.92 30.08 11.13
N VAL A 72 -5.79 29.59 10.64
CA VAL A 72 -4.67 30.48 10.27
C VAL A 72 -5.03 31.40 9.10
N THR A 73 -5.79 30.91 8.11
CA THR A 73 -6.26 31.77 7.03
C THR A 73 -7.29 32.80 7.48
N LEU A 74 -8.05 32.56 8.55
CA LEU A 74 -9.06 33.51 9.05
C LEU A 74 -8.50 34.54 10.03
N ILE A 75 -7.26 34.40 10.52
CA ILE A 75 -6.67 35.31 11.50
C ILE A 75 -6.75 36.79 11.10
N PRO A 76 -6.41 37.20 9.85
CA PRO A 76 -6.57 38.59 9.42
C PRO A 76 -7.99 39.12 9.62
N TRP A 77 -9.00 38.31 9.31
CA TRP A 77 -10.41 38.69 9.42
C TRP A 77 -10.91 38.72 10.87
N ILE A 78 -10.49 37.76 11.69
CA ILE A 78 -10.96 37.62 13.08
C ILE A 78 -10.36 38.69 13.99
N PHE A 79 -9.05 38.94 13.86
CA PHE A 79 -8.32 39.78 14.81
C PHE A 79 -8.06 41.19 14.29
N PHE A 80 -8.00 41.38 12.98
CA PHE A 80 -7.56 42.63 12.37
C PHE A 80 -8.59 43.24 11.40
N GLY A 81 -9.83 42.76 11.37
CA GLY A 81 -10.88 43.31 10.51
C GLY A 81 -10.71 43.01 9.01
N GLY A 82 -9.86 42.05 8.65
CA GLY A 82 -9.60 41.64 7.26
C GLY A 82 -8.73 42.65 6.52
N HIS A 83 -8.82 42.67 5.19
CA HIS A 83 -8.03 43.60 4.36
C HIS A 83 -8.24 45.05 4.79
N GLN A 84 -9.50 45.46 5.04
CA GLN A 84 -9.83 46.83 5.45
C GLN A 84 -9.16 47.21 6.77
N GLY A 85 -9.31 46.42 7.84
CA GLY A 85 -8.70 46.77 9.12
C GLY A 85 -7.16 46.65 9.12
N CYS A 86 -6.58 45.73 8.33
CA CYS A 86 -5.12 45.72 8.14
C CYS A 86 -4.61 46.91 7.29
N SER A 87 -5.47 47.49 6.44
CA SER A 87 -5.18 48.68 5.63
C SER A 87 -5.47 50.01 6.33
N GLU A 88 -6.08 50.00 7.52
CA GLU A 88 -6.28 51.22 8.33
C GLU A 88 -4.93 51.82 8.78
N PHE A 89 -3.88 51.00 8.82
CA PHE A 89 -2.50 51.47 8.94
C PHE A 89 -2.02 52.03 7.59
N ASP A 90 -1.29 53.15 7.61
CA ASP A 90 -0.93 53.94 6.42
C ASP A 90 -0.42 53.07 5.25
N VAL A 91 -1.30 52.86 4.26
CA VAL A 91 -1.06 52.03 3.07
C VAL A 91 0.08 52.53 2.19
N THR A 92 0.52 53.78 2.39
CA THR A 92 1.62 54.37 1.64
C THR A 92 3.00 54.03 2.22
N MET A 93 3.04 53.55 3.47
CA MET A 93 4.29 53.15 4.11
C MET A 93 4.84 51.87 3.49
N GLN A 94 6.14 51.89 3.23
CA GLN A 94 6.88 50.75 2.73
C GLN A 94 7.82 50.25 3.82
N THR A 95 8.07 48.94 3.83
CA THR A 95 9.09 48.36 4.70
C THR A 95 10.50 48.73 4.22
N ALA A 96 11.53 48.38 4.99
CA ALA A 96 12.93 48.55 4.59
C ALA A 96 13.27 47.88 3.23
N TRP A 97 12.49 46.87 2.80
CA TRP A 97 12.64 46.23 1.49
C TRP A 97 11.84 46.91 0.37
N GLY A 98 11.12 47.99 0.64
CA GLY A 98 10.26 48.68 -0.34
C GLY A 98 8.91 47.99 -0.58
N LEU A 99 8.51 47.05 0.29
CA LEU A 99 7.23 46.34 0.17
C LEU A 99 6.11 47.17 0.77
N SER A 100 5.06 47.37 -0.03
CA SER A 100 3.81 47.99 0.41
C SER A 100 2.90 46.98 1.14
N PHE A 101 1.85 47.49 1.78
CA PHE A 101 0.79 46.64 2.34
C PHE A 101 0.21 45.66 1.31
N GLU A 102 -0.06 46.12 0.09
CA GLU A 102 -0.64 45.29 -0.97
C GLU A 102 0.30 44.14 -1.38
N ASP A 103 1.61 44.36 -1.35
CA ASP A 103 2.59 43.30 -1.62
C ASP A 103 2.51 42.19 -0.55
N PHE A 104 2.45 42.56 0.73
CA PHE A 104 2.29 41.58 1.83
C PHE A 104 0.96 40.86 1.78
N TRP A 105 -0.13 41.58 1.47
CA TRP A 105 -1.45 40.97 1.35
C TRP A 105 -1.51 39.98 0.18
N PHE A 106 -0.86 40.31 -0.94
CA PHE A 106 -0.72 39.41 -2.07
C PHE A 106 0.11 38.17 -1.70
N GLN A 107 1.26 38.35 -1.06
CA GLN A 107 2.08 37.24 -0.57
C GLN A 107 1.30 36.34 0.41
N PHE A 108 0.56 36.92 1.35
CA PHE A 108 -0.33 36.20 2.26
C PHE A 108 -1.36 35.37 1.49
N THR A 109 -2.01 35.98 0.49
CA THR A 109 -3.04 35.31 -0.32
C THR A 109 -2.46 34.10 -1.07
N ILE A 110 -1.30 34.25 -1.71
CA ILE A 110 -0.62 33.12 -2.38
C ILE A 110 -0.28 32.02 -1.36
N ARG A 111 0.23 32.38 -0.19
CA ARG A 111 0.59 31.41 0.87
C ARG A 111 -0.62 30.68 1.42
N ALA A 112 -1.74 31.37 1.56
CA ALA A 112 -3.01 30.77 1.94
C ALA A 112 -3.46 29.76 0.87
N VAL A 113 -3.44 30.13 -0.42
CA VAL A 113 -3.76 29.21 -1.54
C VAL A 113 -2.87 27.98 -1.54
N LEU A 114 -1.55 28.15 -1.32
CA LEU A 114 -0.62 27.03 -1.23
C LEU A 114 -0.92 26.14 -0.02
N SER A 115 -1.21 26.71 1.15
CA SER A 115 -1.61 25.96 2.35
C SER A 115 -2.87 25.15 2.10
N TRP A 116 -3.86 25.73 1.41
CA TRP A 116 -5.08 25.07 0.97
C TRP A 116 -4.86 24.02 -0.13
N THR A 117 -3.77 24.10 -0.89
CA THR A 117 -3.39 23.07 -1.87
C THR A 117 -2.65 21.90 -1.20
N LEU A 118 -1.80 22.20 -0.21
CA LEU A 118 -1.06 21.20 0.55
C LEU A 118 -1.96 20.43 1.51
N ALA A 119 -2.90 21.09 2.18
CA ALA A 119 -3.84 20.46 3.12
C ALA A 119 -4.56 19.22 2.54
N PRO A 120 -5.19 19.26 1.34
CA PRO A 120 -5.80 18.08 0.72
C PRO A 120 -4.76 17.05 0.26
N ILE A 121 -3.54 17.45 -0.11
CA ILE A 121 -2.45 16.49 -0.41
C ILE A 121 -2.03 15.74 0.87
N VAL A 122 -1.87 16.44 1.99
CA VAL A 122 -1.56 15.82 3.28
C VAL A 122 -2.71 14.93 3.74
N ALA A 123 -3.95 15.41 3.62
CA ALA A 123 -5.14 14.64 3.92
C ALA A 123 -5.23 13.39 3.04
N PHE A 124 -4.98 13.52 1.73
CA PHE A 124 -4.89 12.41 0.80
C PHE A 124 -3.84 11.40 1.24
N MET A 125 -2.62 11.85 1.57
CA MET A 125 -1.55 10.94 1.98
C MET A 125 -1.83 10.27 3.32
N LEU A 126 -2.59 10.92 4.22
CA LEU A 126 -3.03 10.36 5.50
C LEU A 126 -4.23 9.40 5.36
N LEU A 127 -5.11 9.64 4.39
CA LEU A 127 -6.33 8.85 4.15
C LEU A 127 -6.13 7.73 3.13
N ALA A 128 -5.15 7.87 2.24
CA ALA A 128 -4.83 6.86 1.25
C ALA A 128 -4.51 5.55 1.97
N ASP A 129 -5.07 4.46 1.47
CA ASP A 129 -4.74 3.15 1.99
C ASP A 129 -3.29 2.84 1.61
N HIS A 130 -2.43 2.93 2.60
CA HIS A 130 -1.03 2.59 2.47
C HIS A 130 -0.68 1.52 3.50
N PHE A 131 0.16 0.57 3.09
CA PHE A 131 0.67 -0.44 4.01
C PHE A 131 1.36 0.25 5.21
N ALA A 132 1.48 -0.46 6.33
CA ALA A 132 2.24 -0.02 7.50
C ALA A 132 3.77 0.03 7.24
N SER A 133 4.17 0.44 6.04
CA SER A 133 5.55 0.68 5.68
C SER A 133 6.12 1.80 6.57
N PRO A 134 7.28 1.58 7.20
CA PRO A 134 8.04 2.65 7.83
C PRO A 134 8.26 3.81 6.85
N TYR A 135 8.59 3.52 5.59
CA TYR A 135 8.91 4.52 4.56
C TYR A 135 7.73 5.47 4.25
N VAL A 136 6.53 4.93 4.02
CA VAL A 136 5.34 5.77 3.75
C VAL A 136 5.04 6.64 4.96
N ARG A 137 5.15 6.09 6.18
CA ARG A 137 5.00 6.86 7.42
C ARG A 137 6.04 7.97 7.53
N GLU A 138 7.30 7.71 7.20
CA GLU A 138 8.33 8.74 7.19
C GLU A 138 8.07 9.83 6.14
N SER A 139 7.52 9.46 4.97
CA SER A 139 7.14 10.41 3.92
C SER A 139 5.96 11.29 4.35
N ILE A 140 4.94 10.71 4.98
CA ILE A 140 3.81 11.45 5.58
C ILE A 140 4.31 12.46 6.62
N ARG A 141 5.28 12.07 7.46
CA ARG A 141 5.86 12.98 8.46
C ARG A 141 6.55 14.16 7.80
N CYS A 142 7.33 13.90 6.74
CA CYS A 142 7.98 14.96 5.98
C CYS A 142 6.94 15.96 5.45
N VAL A 143 5.88 15.47 4.80
CA VAL A 143 4.79 16.32 4.29
C VAL A 143 4.06 17.07 5.41
N LEU A 144 3.89 16.48 6.59
CA LEU A 144 3.29 17.16 7.74
C LEU A 144 4.17 18.32 8.25
N TYR A 145 5.50 18.15 8.28
CA TYR A 145 6.42 19.25 8.63
C TYR A 145 6.39 20.37 7.59
N MET A 146 6.33 20.01 6.30
CA MET A 146 6.18 20.97 5.21
C MET A 146 4.91 21.80 5.35
N TYR A 147 3.80 21.12 5.62
CA TYR A 147 2.51 21.75 5.87
C TYR A 147 2.56 22.69 7.09
N LEU A 148 3.15 22.24 8.21
CA LEU A 148 3.29 23.04 9.41
C LEU A 148 4.18 24.27 9.20
N ALA A 149 5.30 24.11 8.48
CA ALA A 149 6.18 25.19 8.10
C ALA A 149 5.43 26.25 7.28
N GLN A 150 4.64 25.82 6.30
CA GLN A 150 3.86 26.71 5.44
C GLN A 150 2.75 27.43 6.23
N LEU A 151 2.09 26.73 7.16
CA LEU A 151 1.08 27.31 8.03
C LEU A 151 1.65 28.44 8.88
N LEU A 152 2.81 28.22 9.50
CA LEU A 152 3.45 29.21 10.37
C LEU A 152 4.06 30.38 9.59
N LYS A 153 4.58 30.13 8.39
CA LYS A 153 4.97 31.19 7.45
C LYS A 153 3.79 32.05 7.02
N THR A 154 2.63 31.44 6.78
CA THR A 154 1.37 32.16 6.47
C THR A 154 0.94 33.04 7.66
N LEU A 155 1.06 32.51 8.88
CA LEU A 155 0.79 33.24 10.10
C LEU A 155 1.71 34.45 10.27
N GLY A 156 3.03 34.26 10.10
CA GLY A 156 4.00 35.35 10.17
C GLY A 156 3.71 36.46 9.16
N THR A 157 3.46 36.10 7.89
CA THR A 157 3.10 37.07 6.85
C THR A 157 1.80 37.82 7.16
N ALA A 158 0.81 37.17 7.79
CA ALA A 158 -0.40 37.84 8.25
C ALA A 158 -0.12 38.88 9.34
N PHE A 159 0.74 38.56 10.32
CA PHE A 159 1.15 39.52 11.34
C PHE A 159 1.93 40.68 10.74
N ASP A 160 2.90 40.43 9.86
CA ASP A 160 3.65 41.49 9.18
C ASP A 160 2.71 42.40 8.37
N ALA A 161 1.69 41.83 7.72
CA ALA A 161 0.69 42.57 6.94
C ALA A 161 -0.29 43.39 7.79
N CYS A 162 -0.59 42.98 9.03
CA CYS A 162 -1.67 43.58 9.83
C CYS A 162 -1.21 44.27 11.12
N HIS A 163 0.03 44.06 11.55
CA HIS A 163 0.57 44.58 12.82
C HIS A 163 1.87 45.39 12.64
N GLY A 164 2.14 45.86 11.41
CA GLY A 164 3.25 46.78 11.18
C GLY A 164 3.01 48.12 11.89
N THR A 165 4.07 48.68 12.43
CA THR A 165 4.08 50.00 13.10
C THR A 165 5.23 50.83 12.55
N ASP A 166 5.28 52.12 12.87
CA ASP A 166 6.45 52.99 12.68
C ASP A 166 6.83 53.52 14.06
N LEU A 167 7.58 52.70 14.82
CA LEU A 167 7.92 52.98 16.21
C LEU A 167 9.01 54.04 16.34
N ASP A 168 9.88 54.16 15.34
CA ASP A 168 10.99 55.11 15.34
C ASP A 168 10.69 56.42 14.60
N GLY A 169 9.58 56.47 13.86
CA GLY A 169 9.05 57.67 13.20
C GLY A 169 9.78 58.02 11.91
N ASP A 170 10.45 57.08 11.27
CA ASP A 170 11.23 57.30 10.05
C ASP A 170 10.38 57.23 8.76
N ASN A 171 9.07 56.96 8.89
CA ASN A 171 8.11 56.68 7.83
C ASN A 171 8.38 55.37 7.05
N VAL A 172 9.16 54.47 7.63
CA VAL A 172 9.33 53.09 7.18
C VAL A 172 8.47 52.20 8.07
N ARG A 173 7.83 51.21 7.46
CA ARG A 173 7.04 50.23 8.20
C ARG A 173 7.96 49.21 8.86
N ASP A 174 7.99 49.20 10.19
CA ASP A 174 8.63 48.17 10.99
C ASP A 174 7.95 46.82 10.78
N MET A 175 8.76 45.77 10.70
CA MET A 175 8.23 44.41 10.62
C MET A 175 7.73 43.95 11.99
N ALA A 176 6.56 43.31 12.03
CA ALA A 176 5.96 42.86 13.28
C ALA A 176 6.89 41.92 14.06
N TYR A 177 7.69 41.11 13.37
CA TYR A 177 8.63 40.18 14.01
C TYR A 177 9.78 40.84 14.79
N GLU A 178 10.05 42.14 14.57
CA GLU A 178 11.12 42.86 15.27
C GLU A 178 10.70 43.29 16.68
N HIS A 179 9.40 43.47 16.90
CA HIS A 179 8.86 44.02 18.15
C HIS A 179 7.82 43.11 18.81
N ASP A 180 7.16 42.24 18.05
CA ASP A 180 6.21 41.24 18.54
C ASP A 180 6.89 39.85 18.66
N PRO A 181 7.05 39.32 19.90
CA PRO A 181 7.61 38.00 20.13
C PRO A 181 6.87 36.87 19.43
N LEU A 182 5.56 36.99 19.20
CA LEU A 182 4.74 35.97 18.52
C LEU A 182 5.02 35.94 17.02
N ALA A 183 5.14 37.10 16.37
CA ALA A 183 5.51 37.19 14.96
C ALA A 183 6.94 36.70 14.72
N GLY A 184 7.88 37.08 15.60
CA GLY A 184 9.24 36.54 15.65
C GLY A 184 9.25 35.02 15.75
N PHE A 185 8.46 34.47 16.68
CA PHE A 185 8.32 33.04 16.89
C PHE A 185 7.79 32.32 15.65
N ALA A 186 6.72 32.84 15.03
CA ALA A 186 6.10 32.23 13.86
C ALA A 186 7.05 32.18 12.66
N SER A 187 7.75 33.29 12.37
CA SER A 187 8.71 33.40 11.27
C SER A 187 9.87 32.41 11.40
N ALA A 188 10.52 32.41 12.57
CA ALA A 188 11.67 31.56 12.80
C ALA A 188 11.30 30.08 12.95
N TYR A 189 10.14 29.75 13.55
CA TYR A 189 9.63 28.38 13.54
C TYR A 189 9.34 27.93 12.11
N GLY A 190 8.59 28.73 11.34
CA GLY A 190 8.26 28.40 9.96
C GLY A 190 9.50 28.09 9.13
N THR A 191 10.59 28.83 9.36
CA THR A 191 11.89 28.61 8.73
C THR A 191 12.57 27.32 9.23
N GLY A 192 12.64 27.10 10.55
CA GLY A 192 13.22 25.88 11.11
C GLY A 192 12.47 24.60 10.68
N ALA A 193 11.14 24.65 10.65
CA ALA A 193 10.31 23.53 10.19
C ALA A 193 10.52 23.22 8.69
N ALA A 194 10.75 24.24 7.86
CA ALA A 194 11.10 24.03 6.45
C ALA A 194 12.44 23.29 6.32
N PHE A 195 13.49 23.75 7.01
CA PHE A 195 14.79 23.07 6.98
C PHE A 195 14.74 21.65 7.56
N LEU A 196 13.92 21.40 8.58
CA LEU A 196 13.71 20.05 9.11
C LEU A 196 13.03 19.13 8.09
N SER A 197 12.09 19.65 7.32
CA SER A 197 11.51 18.95 6.17
C SER A 197 12.61 18.59 5.15
N ASP A 198 13.47 19.54 4.80
CA ASP A 198 14.56 19.32 3.82
C ASP A 198 15.53 18.24 4.27
N ILE A 199 15.92 18.29 5.56
CA ILE A 199 16.72 17.24 6.20
C ILE A 199 16.04 15.89 6.05
N TRP A 200 14.73 15.83 6.29
CA TRP A 200 13.97 14.59 6.25
C TRP A 200 13.85 14.03 4.84
N CYS A 201 13.55 14.88 3.86
CA CYS A 201 13.54 14.55 2.44
C CYS A 201 14.88 13.97 2.00
N LEU A 202 15.99 14.62 2.38
CA LEU A 202 17.34 14.15 2.07
C LEU A 202 17.65 12.80 2.74
N GLN A 203 17.26 12.61 4.00
CA GLN A 203 17.43 11.33 4.71
C GLN A 203 16.68 10.19 4.00
N LEU A 204 15.44 10.44 3.56
CA LEU A 204 14.65 9.46 2.81
C LEU A 204 15.32 9.05 1.50
N VAL A 205 15.85 10.02 0.74
CA VAL A 205 16.59 9.74 -0.50
C VAL A 205 17.84 8.90 -0.22
N VAL A 206 18.61 9.22 0.83
CA VAL A 206 19.82 8.47 1.18
C VAL A 206 19.50 7.04 1.64
N GLU A 207 18.45 6.84 2.43
CA GLU A 207 17.99 5.52 2.84
C GLU A 207 17.56 4.67 1.64
N ARG A 208 16.88 5.28 0.68
CA ARG A 208 16.51 4.66 -0.60
C ARG A 208 17.72 4.25 -1.44
N LEU A 209 18.72 5.11 -1.54
CA LEU A 209 19.95 4.81 -2.26
C LEU A 209 20.70 3.63 -1.62
N ARG A 210 20.72 3.56 -0.28
CA ARG A 210 21.32 2.43 0.45
C ARG A 210 20.58 1.12 0.20
N ALA A 211 19.25 1.15 0.19
CA ALA A 211 18.44 -0.03 -0.09
C ALA A 211 18.69 -0.55 -1.51
N LEU A 212 18.89 0.36 -2.48
CA LEU A 212 19.34 0.02 -3.82
C LEU A 212 20.75 -0.59 -3.83
N GLU A 213 21.72 0.04 -3.15
CA GLU A 213 23.12 -0.42 -3.06
C GLU A 213 23.22 -1.83 -2.46
N GLU A 214 22.50 -2.09 -1.37
CA GLU A 214 22.48 -3.37 -0.66
C GLU A 214 22.09 -4.54 -1.57
N THR A 215 21.08 -4.35 -2.41
CA THR A 215 20.56 -5.39 -3.31
C THR A 215 21.24 -5.42 -4.67
N TYR A 216 21.84 -4.31 -5.11
CA TYR A 216 22.71 -4.29 -6.28
C TYR A 216 23.99 -5.11 -6.07
N GLY A 217 24.36 -5.37 -4.81
CA GLY A 217 25.45 -6.27 -4.43
C GLY A 217 26.84 -5.73 -4.71
N GLN A 218 26.97 -4.47 -5.12
CA GLN A 218 28.23 -3.75 -5.25
C GLN A 218 28.07 -2.33 -4.72
N PRO A 219 29.12 -1.74 -4.14
CA PRO A 219 29.07 -0.36 -3.66
C PRO A 219 28.78 0.59 -4.83
N LEU A 220 27.77 1.43 -4.67
CA LEU A 220 27.46 2.47 -5.66
C LEU A 220 28.55 3.55 -5.58
N PRO A 221 28.92 4.19 -6.70
CA PRO A 221 29.98 5.19 -6.68
C PRO A 221 29.58 6.33 -5.74
N CYS A 222 30.58 6.81 -4.98
CA CYS A 222 30.43 7.93 -4.05
C CYS A 222 29.45 7.70 -2.89
N SER A 223 29.00 6.47 -2.58
CA SER A 223 28.04 6.21 -1.49
C SER A 223 28.50 6.75 -0.13
N ARG A 224 29.80 6.58 0.19
CA ARG A 224 30.43 7.15 1.39
C ARG A 224 30.42 8.69 1.39
N SER A 225 30.74 9.30 0.24
CA SER A 225 30.74 10.76 0.09
C SER A 225 29.34 11.33 0.21
N ILE A 226 28.33 10.68 -0.38
CA ILE A 226 26.91 11.05 -0.27
C ILE A 226 26.48 11.04 1.21
N LEU A 227 26.82 9.98 1.95
CA LEU A 227 26.48 9.90 3.38
C LEU A 227 27.17 11.00 4.21
N TRP A 228 28.45 11.25 3.95
CA TRP A 228 29.20 12.28 4.65
C TRP A 228 28.64 13.68 4.35
N MET A 229 28.40 13.99 3.07
CA MET A 229 27.78 15.24 2.63
C MET A 229 26.37 15.40 3.20
N SER A 230 25.58 14.33 3.28
CA SER A 230 24.25 14.35 3.89
C SER A 230 24.33 14.77 5.36
N ARG A 231 25.26 14.20 6.12
CA ARG A 231 25.49 14.58 7.53
C ARG A 231 25.99 16.01 7.66
N LEU A 232 26.88 16.45 6.76
CA LEU A 232 27.36 17.82 6.73
C LEU A 232 26.21 18.81 6.48
N ASN A 233 25.35 18.55 5.49
CA ASN A 233 24.19 19.38 5.19
C ASN A 233 23.24 19.49 6.40
N ILE A 234 23.01 18.40 7.14
CA ILE A 234 22.21 18.45 8.38
C ILE A 234 22.78 19.47 9.37
N TRP A 235 24.10 19.47 9.57
CA TRP A 235 24.74 20.45 10.44
C TRP A 235 24.66 21.88 9.88
N MET A 236 24.82 22.04 8.56
CA MET A 236 24.67 23.34 7.90
C MET A 236 23.25 23.90 8.05
N PHE A 237 22.22 23.06 7.98
CA PHE A 237 20.83 23.47 8.22
C PHE A 237 20.60 23.93 9.66
N PHE A 238 21.16 23.23 10.65
CA PHE A 238 21.12 23.72 12.04
C PHE A 238 21.88 25.03 12.21
N ALA A 239 23.01 25.20 11.51
CA ALA A 239 23.75 26.45 11.50
C ALA A 239 22.92 27.58 10.87
N LEU A 240 22.34 27.36 9.68
CA LEU A 240 21.44 28.32 9.01
C LEU A 240 20.28 28.72 9.91
N ALA A 241 19.63 27.77 10.59
CA ALA A 241 18.55 28.07 11.54
C ALA A 241 19.02 28.92 12.74
N ALA A 242 20.26 28.73 13.20
CA ALA A 242 20.87 29.55 14.25
C ALA A 242 21.33 30.93 13.73
N MET A 243 21.61 31.06 12.43
CA MET A 243 22.25 32.24 11.83
C MET A 243 21.35 33.46 11.65
N ASN A 244 20.08 33.42 12.09
CA ASN A 244 19.24 34.62 12.25
C ASN A 244 19.87 35.70 13.18
N PHE A 245 20.97 35.37 13.87
CA PHE A 245 21.67 36.23 14.83
C PHE A 245 23.14 36.48 14.46
N THR A 246 23.58 36.04 13.28
CA THR A 246 24.95 36.27 12.80
C THR A 246 24.99 37.41 11.79
N PRO A 247 26.17 38.05 11.58
CA PRO A 247 26.31 39.09 10.57
C PRO A 247 25.81 38.63 9.19
N PRO A 248 25.13 39.50 8.40
CA PRO A 248 24.55 39.13 7.11
C PRO A 248 25.51 38.41 6.14
N ILE A 249 26.78 38.82 6.14
CA ILE A 249 27.84 38.22 5.33
C ILE A 249 28.04 36.75 5.69
N ALA A 250 28.00 36.40 6.98
CA ALA A 250 28.16 35.02 7.42
C ALA A 250 26.99 34.15 6.95
N SER A 251 25.75 34.64 7.08
CA SER A 251 24.55 33.95 6.60
C SER A 251 24.61 33.72 5.09
N TRP A 252 25.02 34.72 4.32
CA TRP A 252 25.19 34.60 2.86
C TRP A 252 26.26 33.58 2.46
N VAL A 253 27.42 33.59 3.11
CA VAL A 253 28.49 32.61 2.88
C VAL A 253 27.99 31.19 3.17
N VAL A 254 27.31 30.97 4.31
CA VAL A 254 26.78 29.65 4.65
C VAL A 254 25.67 29.21 3.71
N SER A 255 24.82 30.13 3.24
CA SER A 255 23.83 29.84 2.20
C SER A 255 24.48 29.39 0.90
N ILE A 256 25.50 30.10 0.41
CA ILE A 256 26.24 29.70 -0.81
C ILE A 256 26.86 28.32 -0.64
N LEU A 257 27.55 28.07 0.47
CA LEU A 257 28.17 26.79 0.75
C LEU A 257 27.12 25.67 0.83
N SER A 258 25.95 25.94 1.43
CA SER A 258 24.85 24.97 1.55
C SER A 258 24.23 24.65 0.20
N THR A 259 23.93 25.67 -0.62
CA THR A 259 23.41 25.49 -1.98
C THR A 259 24.41 24.72 -2.85
N PHE A 260 25.71 25.04 -2.77
CA PHE A 260 26.75 24.29 -3.48
C PHE A 260 26.83 22.83 -2.99
N SER A 261 26.75 22.62 -1.68
CA SER A 261 26.75 21.31 -1.05
C SER A 261 25.55 20.45 -1.50
N ILE A 262 24.36 21.04 -1.61
CA ILE A 262 23.14 20.39 -2.13
C ILE A 262 23.27 20.07 -3.63
N GLY A 263 23.82 20.99 -4.42
CA GLY A 263 24.13 20.73 -5.83
C GLY A 263 25.10 19.56 -5.99
N LEU A 264 26.17 19.53 -5.19
CA LEU A 264 27.17 18.47 -5.21
C LEU A 264 26.58 17.11 -4.80
N ILE A 265 25.86 17.02 -3.69
CA ILE A 265 25.24 15.74 -3.27
C ILE A 265 24.23 15.24 -4.31
N THR A 266 23.51 16.13 -4.98
CA THR A 266 22.58 15.79 -6.07
C THR A 266 23.30 15.18 -7.25
N LEU A 267 24.42 15.78 -7.67
CA LEU A 267 25.27 15.23 -8.74
C LEU A 267 25.86 13.87 -8.35
N LEU A 268 26.27 13.70 -7.09
CA LEU A 268 26.80 12.43 -6.59
C LEU A 268 25.72 11.34 -6.58
N ILE A 269 24.52 11.64 -6.08
CA ILE A 269 23.40 10.69 -6.08
C ILE A 269 22.97 10.37 -7.52
N TRP A 270 22.92 11.36 -8.41
CA TRP A 270 22.63 11.14 -9.82
C TRP A 270 23.63 10.17 -10.46
N ARG A 271 24.94 10.37 -10.20
CA ARG A 271 25.99 9.43 -10.64
C ARG A 271 25.84 8.04 -10.03
N ALA A 272 25.44 7.95 -8.76
CA ALA A 272 25.17 6.67 -8.10
C ALA A 272 24.03 5.90 -8.79
N TYR A 273 22.94 6.58 -9.16
CA TYR A 273 21.83 5.97 -9.93
C TYR A 273 22.20 5.66 -11.40
N ALA A 274 23.14 6.39 -11.99
CA ALA A 274 23.56 6.17 -13.38
C ALA A 274 24.20 4.79 -13.60
N VAL A 275 24.90 4.25 -12.60
CA VAL A 275 25.56 2.92 -12.71
C VAL A 275 24.56 1.78 -12.96
N PRO A 276 23.57 1.52 -12.08
CA PRO A 276 22.57 0.48 -12.36
C PRO A 276 21.75 0.82 -13.60
N LEU A 277 21.50 2.09 -13.90
CA LEU A 277 20.78 2.50 -15.12
C LEU A 277 21.54 2.12 -16.40
N HIS A 278 22.85 2.31 -16.46
CA HIS A 278 23.67 1.91 -17.60
C HIS A 278 23.74 0.40 -17.77
N VAL A 279 23.83 -0.35 -16.67
CA VAL A 279 23.76 -1.82 -16.71
C VAL A 279 22.42 -2.29 -17.27
N LEU A 280 21.31 -1.72 -16.80
CA LEU A 280 19.98 -2.06 -17.32
C LEU A 280 19.85 -1.71 -18.80
N GLN A 281 20.38 -0.57 -19.23
CA GLN A 281 20.40 -0.18 -20.66
C GLN A 281 21.23 -1.14 -21.51
N ALA A 282 22.37 -1.60 -21.02
CA ALA A 282 23.19 -2.59 -21.71
C ALA A 282 22.44 -3.92 -21.84
N ALA A 283 21.77 -4.38 -20.77
CA ALA A 283 20.95 -5.58 -20.81
C ALA A 283 19.77 -5.50 -21.79
N LEU A 284 19.18 -4.32 -22.00
CA LEU A 284 18.12 -4.12 -23.01
C LEU A 284 18.63 -4.14 -24.46
N ARG A 285 19.96 -4.01 -24.69
CA ARG A 285 20.56 -4.06 -26.04
C ARG A 285 20.90 -5.48 -26.48
N LEU A 286 20.98 -6.42 -25.54
CA LEU A 286 21.12 -7.83 -25.87
C LEU A 286 19.86 -8.27 -26.62
N GLU A 287 20.03 -8.84 -27.81
CA GLU A 287 18.90 -9.31 -28.61
C GLU A 287 18.16 -10.42 -27.86
N ALA A 288 16.85 -10.27 -27.69
CA ALA A 288 16.01 -11.24 -26.98
C ALA A 288 15.83 -12.52 -27.80
N VAL A 289 16.86 -13.37 -27.84
CA VAL A 289 16.83 -14.67 -28.54
C VAL A 289 16.06 -15.72 -27.73
N ASP A 290 15.98 -15.57 -26.40
CA ASP A 290 15.29 -16.51 -25.52
C ASP A 290 14.19 -15.88 -24.63
N GLY A 291 13.30 -16.72 -24.09
CA GLY A 291 12.20 -16.28 -23.23
C GLY A 291 12.66 -15.70 -21.90
N VAL A 292 13.85 -16.08 -21.44
CA VAL A 292 14.47 -15.64 -20.18
C VAL A 292 15.00 -14.21 -20.30
N LEU A 293 15.45 -13.80 -21.49
CA LEU A 293 15.88 -12.45 -21.82
C LEU A 293 14.68 -11.53 -22.03
N LEU A 294 13.56 -12.04 -22.58
CA LEU A 294 12.32 -11.28 -22.68
C LEU A 294 11.75 -10.88 -21.31
N GLN A 295 11.82 -11.76 -20.31
CA GLN A 295 11.42 -11.43 -18.94
C GLN A 295 12.36 -10.38 -18.33
N LEU A 296 13.68 -10.56 -18.45
CA LEU A 296 14.65 -9.58 -17.98
C LEU A 296 14.44 -8.22 -18.65
N HIS A 297 14.05 -8.19 -19.93
CA HIS A 297 13.74 -6.96 -20.67
C HIS A 297 12.57 -6.19 -20.06
N LYS A 298 11.49 -6.89 -19.67
CA LYS A 298 10.35 -6.28 -18.98
C LYS A 298 10.73 -5.75 -17.60
N GLU A 299 11.45 -6.54 -16.82
CA GLU A 299 11.95 -6.17 -15.49
C GLU A 299 12.90 -4.97 -15.58
N ALA A 300 13.81 -4.96 -16.55
CA ALA A 300 14.75 -3.87 -16.77
C ALA A 300 14.04 -2.57 -17.18
N LYS A 301 13.04 -2.63 -18.07
CA LYS A 301 12.20 -1.46 -18.40
C LYS A 301 11.46 -0.92 -17.17
N PHE A 302 10.94 -1.79 -16.32
CA PHE A 302 10.32 -1.39 -15.06
C PHE A 302 11.34 -0.69 -14.15
N ALA A 303 12.49 -1.33 -13.90
CA ALA A 303 13.54 -0.80 -13.05
C ALA A 303 14.07 0.56 -13.52
N MET A 304 14.27 0.72 -14.84
CA MET A 304 14.68 1.99 -15.43
C MET A 304 13.64 3.10 -15.22
N ARG A 305 12.34 2.81 -15.31
CA ARG A 305 11.28 3.79 -15.03
C ARG A 305 11.32 4.24 -13.58
N VAL A 306 11.53 3.32 -12.63
CA VAL A 306 11.64 3.65 -11.20
C VAL A 306 12.87 4.51 -10.91
N ILE A 307 14.04 4.14 -11.45
CA ILE A 307 15.28 4.94 -11.27
C ILE A 307 15.12 6.34 -11.85
N ARG A 308 14.57 6.48 -13.07
CA ARG A 308 14.35 7.80 -13.70
C ARG A 308 13.40 8.67 -12.89
N LYS A 309 12.30 8.09 -12.38
CA LYS A 309 11.39 8.82 -11.49
C LYS A 309 12.10 9.32 -10.23
N ALA A 310 12.94 8.49 -9.61
CA ALA A 310 13.72 8.87 -8.43
C ALA A 310 14.74 9.98 -8.75
N GLN A 311 15.42 9.90 -9.90
CA GLN A 311 16.35 10.94 -10.37
C GLN A 311 15.64 12.29 -10.62
N ILE A 312 14.48 12.29 -11.28
CA ILE A 312 13.69 13.50 -11.52
C ILE A 312 13.21 14.09 -10.20
N ALA A 313 12.65 13.26 -9.32
CA ALA A 313 12.17 13.66 -8.00
C ALA A 313 13.29 14.36 -7.19
N LEU A 314 14.49 13.75 -7.19
CA LEU A 314 15.65 14.31 -6.50
C LEU A 314 16.09 15.66 -7.08
N VAL A 315 16.19 15.78 -8.41
CA VAL A 315 16.60 17.04 -9.04
C VAL A 315 15.63 18.17 -8.70
N LEU A 316 14.32 17.89 -8.73
CA LEU A 316 13.30 18.87 -8.36
C LEU A 316 13.43 19.32 -6.91
N ALA A 317 13.54 18.39 -5.96
CA ALA A 317 13.71 18.70 -4.54
C ALA A 317 15.00 19.47 -4.25
N SER A 318 16.12 19.04 -4.82
CA SER A 318 17.41 19.69 -4.58
C SER A 318 17.48 21.08 -5.22
N PHE A 319 16.90 21.27 -6.40
CA PHE A 319 16.83 22.58 -7.04
C PHE A 319 15.98 23.53 -6.21
N SER A 320 14.82 23.07 -5.75
CA SER A 320 13.90 23.89 -4.96
C SER A 320 14.50 24.30 -3.62
N MET A 321 15.14 23.36 -2.94
CA MET A 321 15.87 23.59 -1.68
C MET A 321 17.07 24.52 -1.86
N GLY A 322 17.87 24.29 -2.90
CA GLY A 322 19.02 25.14 -3.23
C GLY A 322 18.63 26.58 -3.56
N TRP A 323 17.50 26.76 -4.27
CA TRP A 323 16.93 28.08 -4.58
C TRP A 323 16.45 28.80 -3.32
N HIS A 324 15.72 28.12 -2.44
CA HIS A 324 15.25 28.69 -1.17
C HIS A 324 16.40 29.16 -0.26
N ILE A 325 17.45 28.35 -0.11
CA ILE A 325 18.61 28.70 0.73
C ILE A 325 19.42 29.85 0.12
N ALA A 326 19.62 29.84 -1.19
CA ALA A 326 20.36 30.88 -1.89
C ALA A 326 19.63 32.23 -1.82
N SER A 327 18.33 32.24 -2.11
CA SER A 327 17.50 33.44 -2.03
C SER A 327 17.42 33.99 -0.60
N TRP A 328 17.33 33.12 0.42
CA TRP A 328 17.45 33.54 1.82
C TRP A 328 18.75 34.27 2.10
N GLY A 329 19.89 33.68 1.71
CA GLY A 329 21.21 34.30 1.93
C GLY A 329 21.37 35.65 1.21
N VAL A 330 20.83 35.77 -0.01
CA VAL A 330 20.86 37.03 -0.77
C VAL A 330 20.01 38.11 -0.10
N SER A 331 18.82 37.76 0.38
CA SER A 331 17.90 38.70 1.04
C SER A 331 18.48 39.33 2.31
N TRP A 332 19.44 38.68 2.96
CA TRP A 332 20.15 39.23 4.11
C TRP A 332 21.20 40.27 3.75
N VAL A 333 21.86 40.14 2.59
CA VAL A 333 22.95 41.04 2.19
C VAL A 333 22.43 42.22 1.36
N ILE A 334 21.42 41.97 0.54
CA ILE A 334 20.84 42.97 -0.35
C ILE A 334 19.42 43.21 0.14
N ILE A 335 19.21 44.32 0.85
CA ILE A 335 17.87 44.74 1.30
C ILE A 335 17.16 45.39 0.12
N ALA A 336 16.50 44.58 -0.70
CA ALA A 336 15.72 45.05 -1.85
C ALA A 336 14.48 44.17 -2.05
N GLN A 337 13.39 44.77 -2.54
CA GLN A 337 12.08 44.11 -2.75
C GLN A 337 12.21 42.76 -3.46
N TRP A 338 12.87 42.75 -4.62
CA TRP A 338 13.02 41.56 -5.44
C TRP A 338 13.77 40.40 -4.75
N THR A 339 14.65 40.70 -3.79
CA THR A 339 15.39 39.66 -3.04
C THR A 339 14.52 39.04 -1.96
N ASN A 340 13.70 39.83 -1.27
CA ASN A 340 12.73 39.31 -0.33
C ASN A 340 11.68 38.49 -1.07
N ASP A 341 11.15 38.99 -2.19
CA ASP A 341 10.22 38.23 -3.04
C ASP A 341 10.85 36.89 -3.46
N ALA A 342 12.10 36.90 -3.95
CA ALA A 342 12.81 35.67 -4.31
C ALA A 342 12.90 34.68 -3.14
N PHE A 343 13.14 35.15 -1.91
CA PHE A 343 13.14 34.32 -0.71
C PHE A 343 11.74 33.78 -0.38
N GLN A 344 10.72 34.65 -0.34
CA GLN A 344 9.37 34.27 0.03
C GLN A 344 8.75 33.29 -0.98
N TYR A 345 8.99 33.48 -2.28
CA TYR A 345 8.60 32.54 -3.33
C TYR A 345 9.50 31.30 -3.34
N GLY A 346 10.78 31.45 -3.01
CA GLY A 346 11.70 30.31 -2.93
C GLY A 346 11.26 29.28 -1.90
N ALA A 347 10.79 29.73 -0.73
CA ALA A 347 10.17 28.86 0.27
C ALA A 347 8.95 28.08 -0.24
N MET A 348 8.13 28.69 -1.11
CA MET A 348 6.96 28.05 -1.71
C MET A 348 7.38 27.01 -2.75
N VAL A 349 8.32 27.37 -3.62
CA VAL A 349 8.90 26.48 -4.63
C VAL A 349 9.53 25.27 -3.96
N ASP A 350 10.23 25.46 -2.85
CA ASP A 350 10.80 24.39 -2.03
C ASP A 350 9.75 23.43 -1.49
N THR A 351 8.70 23.99 -0.89
CA THR A 351 7.56 23.20 -0.39
C THR A 351 6.88 22.41 -1.51
N MET A 352 6.71 23.00 -2.70
CA MET A 352 6.15 22.28 -3.84
C MET A 352 7.10 21.21 -4.39
N GLY A 353 8.39 21.53 -4.55
CA GLY A 353 9.41 20.63 -5.08
C GLY A 353 9.57 19.37 -4.23
N ASN A 354 9.67 19.54 -2.91
CA ASN A 354 9.72 18.44 -1.96
C ASN A 354 8.42 17.62 -1.94
N THR A 355 7.25 18.26 -2.08
CA THR A 355 5.95 17.55 -2.11
C THR A 355 5.85 16.69 -3.36
N VAL A 356 6.19 17.25 -4.52
CA VAL A 356 6.23 16.52 -5.81
C VAL A 356 7.26 15.39 -5.74
N CYS A 357 8.42 15.63 -5.15
CA CYS A 357 9.44 14.61 -4.94
C CYS A 357 8.88 13.43 -4.12
N LEU A 358 8.29 13.69 -2.95
CA LEU A 358 7.70 12.65 -2.12
C LEU A 358 6.55 11.94 -2.82
N LEU A 359 5.68 12.65 -3.56
CA LEU A 359 4.65 12.01 -4.37
C LEU A 359 5.28 11.09 -5.42
N LEU A 360 6.25 11.53 -6.22
CA LEU A 360 6.92 10.68 -7.20
C LEU A 360 7.60 9.45 -6.56
N LEU A 361 8.10 9.62 -5.34
CA LEU A 361 8.77 8.58 -4.59
C LEU A 361 7.79 7.59 -3.91
N VAL A 362 6.57 8.00 -3.56
CA VAL A 362 5.58 7.18 -2.83
C VAL A 362 4.44 6.68 -3.73
N ASN A 363 4.16 7.31 -4.87
CA ASN A 363 2.99 7.08 -5.73
C ASN A 363 2.91 5.65 -6.32
N SER A 364 3.97 4.83 -6.24
CA SER A 364 3.84 3.38 -6.51
C SER A 364 2.96 2.65 -5.48
N SER A 365 2.73 3.24 -4.31
CA SER A 365 2.13 2.59 -3.14
C SER A 365 0.90 3.33 -2.61
N LEU A 366 0.54 4.50 -3.17
CA LEU A 366 -0.66 5.24 -2.79
C LEU A 366 -1.79 4.89 -3.76
N HIS A 367 -2.78 4.18 -3.26
CA HIS A 367 -4.03 4.00 -3.97
C HIS A 367 -5.12 4.78 -3.25
N LEU A 368 -5.83 5.65 -3.98
CA LEU A 368 -7.13 6.07 -3.51
C LEU A 368 -7.99 4.83 -3.32
N PRO A 369 -8.81 4.76 -2.25
CA PRO A 369 -9.94 3.84 -2.24
C PRO A 369 -10.69 4.05 -3.55
N ARG A 370 -10.71 3.05 -4.43
CA ARG A 370 -11.39 3.17 -5.72
C ARG A 370 -12.87 3.41 -5.43
N CYS A 371 -13.34 4.65 -5.63
CA CYS A 371 -14.74 4.87 -5.98
C CYS A 371 -14.90 4.32 -7.38
N ILE A 372 -15.38 3.09 -7.48
CA ILE A 372 -15.42 2.26 -8.70
C ILE A 372 -16.17 3.02 -9.80
N PRO A 373 -15.52 3.40 -10.91
CA PRO A 373 -16.20 3.77 -12.13
C PRO A 373 -16.49 2.49 -12.92
N THR A 374 -17.76 2.28 -13.28
CA THR A 374 -18.23 1.22 -14.18
C THR A 374 -17.53 1.29 -15.55
N CYS A 375 -16.63 0.35 -15.83
CA CYS A 375 -16.00 0.20 -17.14
C CYS A 375 -16.86 -0.70 -18.06
N TYR A 376 -17.59 -0.10 -19.00
CA TYR A 376 -18.51 -0.80 -19.92
C TYR A 376 -17.90 -1.24 -21.27
N ALA A 377 -16.70 -0.79 -21.65
CA ALA A 377 -16.27 -0.86 -23.06
C ALA A 377 -15.49 -2.13 -23.48
N ALA A 378 -15.03 -2.97 -22.55
CA ALA A 378 -14.11 -4.07 -22.86
C ALA A 378 -14.75 -5.47 -22.90
N GLN A 379 -16.08 -5.56 -22.74
CA GLN A 379 -16.81 -6.82 -22.53
C GLN A 379 -17.22 -7.52 -23.84
N SER A 380 -17.49 -6.77 -24.92
CA SER A 380 -18.08 -7.33 -26.15
C SER A 380 -17.19 -8.30 -26.94
N ALA A 381 -15.86 -8.19 -26.82
CA ALA A 381 -14.94 -9.10 -27.52
C ALA A 381 -14.77 -10.45 -26.80
N VAL A 382 -14.87 -10.46 -25.47
CA VAL A 382 -14.75 -11.69 -24.66
C VAL A 382 -16.04 -12.50 -24.74
N ASP A 383 -17.20 -11.83 -24.77
CA ASP A 383 -18.48 -12.52 -24.86
C ASP A 383 -18.63 -13.33 -26.16
N SER A 384 -18.10 -12.85 -27.30
CA SER A 384 -18.23 -13.52 -28.61
C SER A 384 -17.55 -14.90 -28.66
N GLU A 385 -16.31 -15.01 -28.17
CA GLU A 385 -15.51 -16.25 -28.21
C GLU A 385 -16.06 -17.30 -27.21
N LEU A 386 -16.70 -16.83 -26.14
CA LEU A 386 -17.20 -17.65 -25.04
C LEU A 386 -18.66 -18.13 -25.21
N THR A 387 -19.45 -17.50 -26.09
CA THR A 387 -20.76 -18.03 -26.49
C THR A 387 -20.66 -19.24 -27.43
N GLU A 388 -19.56 -19.40 -28.16
CA GLU A 388 -19.41 -20.44 -29.17
C GLU A 388 -19.21 -21.85 -28.54
N GLU A 389 -18.53 -21.94 -27.38
CA GLU A 389 -18.29 -23.23 -26.71
C GLU A 389 -19.53 -23.87 -26.05
N LEU A 390 -20.55 -23.08 -25.71
CA LEU A 390 -21.73 -23.53 -24.94
C LEU A 390 -22.99 -23.76 -25.79
N GLY A 391 -22.87 -23.70 -27.11
CA GLY A 391 -23.94 -24.13 -28.01
C GLY A 391 -24.34 -25.60 -27.74
N CYS A 392 -25.47 -25.80 -27.07
CA CYS A 392 -26.12 -27.10 -27.02
C CYS A 392 -26.84 -27.34 -28.35
N THR A 393 -26.55 -28.44 -29.03
CA THR A 393 -27.26 -28.87 -30.24
C THR A 393 -28.69 -29.34 -29.96
N CYS A 394 -29.07 -29.50 -28.69
CA CYS A 394 -30.38 -29.93 -28.23
C CYS A 394 -31.51 -28.90 -28.43
N GLY A 395 -31.24 -27.73 -29.01
CA GLY A 395 -32.24 -26.67 -29.25
C GLY A 395 -32.72 -25.92 -28.01
N LYS A 396 -32.38 -26.37 -26.80
CA LYS A 396 -32.59 -25.60 -25.56
C LYS A 396 -31.56 -24.48 -25.49
N LYS A 397 -32.03 -23.22 -25.46
CA LYS A 397 -31.16 -22.07 -25.13
C LYS A 397 -30.66 -22.25 -23.69
N VAL A 398 -29.40 -22.63 -23.54
CA VAL A 398 -28.67 -22.60 -22.26
C VAL A 398 -28.43 -21.13 -21.93
N GLY A 399 -29.44 -20.46 -21.35
CA GLY A 399 -29.40 -19.01 -21.23
C GLY A 399 -30.33 -18.48 -20.15
N LEU A 400 -29.72 -18.19 -19.00
CA LEU A 400 -30.23 -17.42 -17.86
C LEU A 400 -31.34 -18.09 -17.03
N PRO A 401 -31.27 -18.02 -15.69
CA PRO A 401 -32.30 -18.57 -14.81
C PRO A 401 -33.62 -17.84 -15.07
N ARG A 402 -34.54 -18.51 -15.77
CA ARG A 402 -35.93 -18.07 -15.89
C ARG A 402 -36.58 -18.25 -14.52
N ARG A 403 -36.62 -17.16 -13.75
CA ARG A 403 -37.26 -17.09 -12.44
C ARG A 403 -38.75 -17.42 -12.61
N SER A 404 -39.11 -18.66 -12.27
CA SER A 404 -40.44 -19.19 -11.96
C SER A 404 -41.62 -18.62 -12.78
N GLN A 405 -41.92 -19.25 -13.91
CA GLN A 405 -43.30 -19.48 -14.32
C GLN A 405 -43.50 -21.00 -14.32
N LEU A 406 -44.01 -21.48 -13.18
CA LEU A 406 -44.63 -22.79 -13.06
C LEU A 406 -45.98 -22.70 -13.77
N ASP A 407 -46.20 -23.58 -14.74
CA ASP A 407 -47.43 -24.38 -14.92
C ASP A 407 -47.43 -24.96 -16.35
N GLY A 408 -47.45 -26.29 -16.46
CA GLY A 408 -47.77 -26.99 -17.72
C GLY A 408 -46.76 -28.07 -18.15
N GLU A 409 -47.07 -29.31 -17.77
CA GLU A 409 -46.69 -30.59 -18.42
C GLU A 409 -45.19 -30.91 -18.57
N ALA A 410 -44.69 -31.67 -17.60
CA ALA A 410 -43.39 -32.33 -17.63
C ALA A 410 -43.37 -33.46 -18.67
N ASN A 411 -42.95 -33.15 -19.89
CA ASN A 411 -42.39 -34.17 -20.77
C ASN A 411 -40.94 -34.43 -20.34
N ASP A 412 -40.63 -35.68 -19.96
CA ASP A 412 -39.29 -36.21 -19.64
C ASP A 412 -38.37 -36.15 -20.88
N VAL A 413 -37.99 -34.94 -21.28
CA VAL A 413 -36.99 -34.73 -22.32
C VAL A 413 -35.63 -34.93 -21.68
N VAL A 414 -35.04 -36.11 -21.90
CA VAL A 414 -33.66 -36.45 -21.54
C VAL A 414 -32.73 -35.28 -21.85
N SER A 415 -32.23 -34.64 -20.81
CA SER A 415 -31.24 -33.57 -20.92
C SER A 415 -29.94 -34.17 -21.46
N CYS A 416 -29.36 -33.56 -22.49
CA CYS A 416 -28.04 -33.99 -22.95
C CYS A 416 -26.95 -33.64 -21.92
N ASP A 417 -25.79 -34.27 -22.04
CA ASP A 417 -24.66 -34.12 -21.11
C ASP A 417 -24.23 -32.66 -20.90
N LYS A 418 -24.26 -31.82 -21.95
CA LYS A 418 -23.93 -30.39 -21.83
C LYS A 418 -24.92 -29.63 -20.95
N CYS A 419 -26.22 -29.92 -21.09
CA CYS A 419 -27.25 -29.31 -20.25
C CYS A 419 -27.14 -29.78 -18.80
N ALA A 420 -26.93 -31.08 -18.60
CA ALA A 420 -26.73 -31.64 -17.26
C ALA A 420 -25.47 -31.08 -16.57
N TRP A 421 -24.38 -30.90 -17.33
CA TRP A 421 -23.18 -30.23 -16.84
C TRP A 421 -23.47 -28.78 -16.42
N ALA A 422 -24.13 -28.01 -17.28
CA ALA A 422 -24.45 -26.61 -17.00
C ALA A 422 -25.40 -26.45 -15.81
N GLU A 423 -26.38 -27.35 -15.67
CA GLU A 423 -27.29 -27.41 -14.52
C GLU A 423 -26.51 -27.69 -13.23
N LYS A 424 -25.60 -28.68 -13.25
CA LYS A 424 -24.77 -28.99 -12.09
C LYS A 424 -23.80 -27.85 -11.73
N VAL A 425 -23.26 -27.15 -12.72
CA VAL A 425 -22.45 -25.93 -12.50
C VAL A 425 -23.26 -24.83 -11.83
N ALA A 426 -24.50 -24.59 -12.28
CA ALA A 426 -25.39 -23.60 -11.69
C ALA A 426 -25.79 -23.97 -10.25
N GLU A 427 -26.06 -25.25 -9.99
CA GLU A 427 -26.32 -25.76 -8.65
C GLU A 427 -25.15 -25.46 -7.69
N ILE A 428 -23.91 -25.80 -8.10
CA ILE A 428 -22.71 -25.55 -7.29
C ILE A 428 -22.46 -24.05 -7.09
N ALA A 429 -22.70 -23.24 -8.12
CA ALA A 429 -22.51 -21.79 -8.08
C ALA A 429 -23.49 -21.09 -7.12
N ASP A 430 -24.70 -21.62 -6.94
CA ASP A 430 -25.71 -21.02 -6.04
C ASP A 430 -25.38 -21.24 -4.55
N ARG A 431 -24.53 -22.22 -4.21
CA ARG A 431 -24.13 -22.50 -2.84
C ARG A 431 -23.16 -21.44 -2.31
N ARG A 432 -23.44 -20.91 -1.12
CA ARG A 432 -22.67 -19.83 -0.51
C ARG A 432 -22.84 -19.80 1.00
N VAL A 433 -21.85 -19.27 1.70
CA VAL A 433 -21.87 -19.11 3.16
C VAL A 433 -21.61 -17.65 3.52
N ALA A 434 -22.42 -17.08 4.41
CA ALA A 434 -22.20 -15.72 4.90
C ALA A 434 -21.06 -15.67 5.93
N VAL A 435 -20.30 -14.57 5.97
CA VAL A 435 -19.19 -14.42 6.94
C VAL A 435 -19.65 -14.56 8.40
N GLY A 436 -20.85 -14.06 8.75
CA GLY A 436 -21.43 -14.27 10.06
C GLY A 436 -21.65 -15.75 10.41
N GLN A 437 -22.05 -16.57 9.43
CA GLN A 437 -22.22 -18.01 9.62
C GLN A 437 -20.89 -18.75 9.78
N LEU A 438 -19.83 -18.28 9.11
CA LEU A 438 -18.47 -18.83 9.29
C LEU A 438 -17.95 -18.56 10.71
N LEU A 439 -18.22 -17.37 11.26
CA LEU A 439 -17.87 -17.03 12.64
C LEU A 439 -18.68 -17.83 13.65
N ASP A 440 -19.98 -18.01 13.43
CA ASP A 440 -20.82 -18.89 14.26
C ASP A 440 -20.34 -20.33 14.23
N PHE A 441 -19.93 -20.83 13.05
CA PHE A 441 -19.34 -22.16 12.90
C PHE A 441 -18.01 -22.27 13.67
N HIS A 442 -17.09 -21.32 13.50
CA HIS A 442 -15.79 -21.31 14.20
C HIS A 442 -15.92 -21.25 15.72
N LYS A 443 -16.87 -20.44 16.23
CA LYS A 443 -17.13 -20.33 17.67
C LYS A 443 -17.46 -21.67 18.31
N ARG A 444 -18.16 -22.55 17.57
CA ARG A 444 -18.52 -23.91 18.03
C ARG A 444 -17.36 -24.91 17.98
N LEU A 445 -16.31 -24.67 17.19
CA LEU A 445 -15.15 -25.56 17.14
C LEU A 445 -14.39 -25.57 18.47
N GLY A 446 -14.03 -26.77 18.93
CA GLY A 446 -13.42 -26.98 20.24
C GLY A 446 -14.45 -27.04 21.38
N SER A 447 -15.75 -27.00 21.06
CA SER A 447 -16.79 -27.34 22.03
C SER A 447 -16.91 -28.85 22.18
N GLU A 448 -17.54 -29.31 23.26
CA GLU A 448 -17.80 -30.73 23.50
C GLU A 448 -18.57 -31.41 22.35
N ASN A 449 -19.38 -30.65 21.62
CA ASN A 449 -20.26 -31.17 20.57
C ASN A 449 -19.67 -31.09 19.16
N LEU A 450 -18.56 -30.35 18.95
CA LEU A 450 -18.01 -30.14 17.61
C LEU A 450 -16.48 -30.02 17.64
N MET A 451 -15.82 -31.08 17.20
CA MET A 451 -14.36 -31.23 17.15
C MET A 451 -13.67 -30.74 18.45
N PRO A 452 -13.83 -31.45 19.58
CA PRO A 452 -13.35 -31.00 20.89
C PRO A 452 -11.84 -30.73 20.94
N HIS A 453 -11.05 -31.43 20.12
CA HIS A 453 -9.59 -31.27 20.01
C HIS A 453 -9.15 -30.15 19.07
N PHE A 454 -10.06 -29.32 18.57
CA PHE A 454 -9.72 -28.21 17.68
C PHE A 454 -8.73 -27.24 18.33
N ASP A 455 -7.62 -26.99 17.65
CA ASP A 455 -6.61 -25.99 18.03
C ASP A 455 -6.46 -24.96 16.90
N PRO A 456 -6.83 -23.68 17.09
CA PRO A 456 -6.75 -22.65 16.06
C PRO A 456 -5.32 -22.42 15.54
N LEU A 457 -4.29 -22.84 16.28
CA LEU A 457 -2.89 -22.70 15.89
C LEU A 457 -2.35 -23.92 15.13
N ARG A 458 -3.08 -25.03 15.07
CA ARG A 458 -2.61 -26.29 14.48
C ARG A 458 -3.59 -26.88 13.48
N SER A 459 -4.88 -26.96 13.84
CA SER A 459 -5.92 -27.59 13.03
C SER A 459 -6.01 -26.98 11.64
N THR A 460 -5.83 -27.82 10.64
CA THR A 460 -5.91 -27.47 9.23
C THR A 460 -7.36 -27.48 8.74
N THR A 461 -7.59 -26.91 7.57
CA THR A 461 -8.91 -26.98 6.93
C THR A 461 -9.30 -28.43 6.64
N ASN A 462 -8.35 -29.30 6.30
CA ASN A 462 -8.61 -30.72 6.11
C ASN A 462 -9.13 -31.40 7.39
N ASP A 463 -8.51 -31.10 8.55
CA ASP A 463 -8.94 -31.64 9.84
C ASP A 463 -10.38 -31.20 10.15
N VAL A 464 -10.67 -29.91 9.97
CA VAL A 464 -12.01 -29.34 10.21
C VAL A 464 -13.04 -29.89 9.21
N VAL A 465 -12.67 -30.11 7.96
CA VAL A 465 -13.56 -30.73 6.97
C VAL A 465 -14.01 -32.12 7.44
N ARG A 466 -13.06 -32.94 7.90
CA ARG A 466 -13.30 -34.33 8.30
C ARG A 466 -14.00 -34.46 9.66
N HIS A 467 -13.60 -33.67 10.64
CA HIS A 467 -14.11 -33.77 12.01
C HIS A 467 -15.32 -32.90 12.31
N ALA A 468 -15.61 -31.88 11.50
CA ALA A 468 -16.72 -30.95 11.76
C ALA A 468 -17.66 -30.78 10.56
N ILE A 469 -17.15 -30.46 9.38
CA ILE A 469 -18.01 -30.14 8.22
C ILE A 469 -18.79 -31.37 7.73
N ILE A 470 -18.11 -32.49 7.51
CA ILE A 470 -18.75 -33.74 7.05
C ILE A 470 -19.80 -34.22 8.07
N PRO A 471 -19.51 -34.32 9.38
CA PRO A 471 -20.53 -34.68 10.36
C PRO A 471 -21.73 -33.74 10.38
N GLU A 472 -21.51 -32.43 10.37
CA GLU A 472 -22.58 -31.42 10.43
C GLU A 472 -23.44 -31.38 9.15
N SER A 473 -22.89 -31.79 8.00
CA SER A 473 -23.62 -31.79 6.73
C SER A 473 -24.27 -33.13 6.39
N ARG A 474 -24.29 -34.07 7.34
CA ARG A 474 -24.97 -35.36 7.22
C ARG A 474 -26.47 -35.21 7.47
N CYS A 475 -27.28 -35.73 6.55
CA CYS A 475 -28.74 -35.72 6.61
C CYS A 475 -29.25 -37.17 6.61
N GLY A 476 -29.24 -37.81 7.78
CA GLY A 476 -29.57 -39.23 7.92
C GLY A 476 -28.49 -40.12 7.29
N ASN A 477 -28.89 -40.97 6.33
CA ASN A 477 -27.95 -41.84 5.61
C ASN A 477 -27.31 -41.18 4.39
N LEU A 478 -27.76 -39.98 4.02
CA LEU A 478 -27.17 -39.20 2.93
C LEU A 478 -26.43 -37.99 3.52
N GLY A 479 -25.66 -37.32 2.68
CA GLY A 479 -24.98 -36.09 3.01
C GLY A 479 -25.07 -35.05 1.90
N LYS A 480 -25.01 -33.79 2.32
CA LYS A 480 -25.12 -32.60 1.48
C LYS A 480 -23.89 -31.71 1.65
N ALA A 481 -23.77 -30.68 0.80
CA ALA A 481 -22.82 -29.61 1.07
C ALA A 481 -23.25 -28.84 2.34
N LEU A 482 -22.30 -28.44 3.19
CA LEU A 482 -22.65 -27.72 4.42
C LEU A 482 -23.37 -26.41 4.13
N ALA A 483 -23.02 -25.73 3.03
CA ALA A 483 -23.71 -24.52 2.57
C ALA A 483 -25.22 -24.72 2.29
N GLU A 484 -25.66 -25.95 2.01
CA GLU A 484 -27.09 -26.28 1.79
C GLU A 484 -27.84 -26.59 3.08
N VAL A 485 -27.11 -27.02 4.12
CA VAL A 485 -27.67 -27.33 5.45
C VAL A 485 -27.75 -26.06 6.30
N LEU A 486 -26.83 -25.12 6.10
CA LEU A 486 -26.86 -23.84 6.78
C LEU A 486 -28.10 -23.02 6.39
N PRO A 487 -28.71 -22.26 7.31
CA PRO A 487 -29.88 -21.43 7.01
C PRO A 487 -29.58 -20.46 5.87
N ARG A 488 -30.38 -20.49 4.81
CA ARG A 488 -30.20 -19.61 3.65
C ARG A 488 -30.56 -18.18 4.06
N ARG A 489 -29.55 -17.33 4.30
CA ARG A 489 -29.74 -15.97 4.82
C ARG A 489 -29.50 -14.85 3.81
N SER A 490 -28.97 -15.13 2.62
CA SER A 490 -28.47 -14.05 1.74
C SER A 490 -28.55 -14.37 0.24
N THR A 491 -28.95 -13.35 -0.53
CA THR A 491 -29.02 -13.35 -2.01
C THR A 491 -27.89 -12.58 -2.67
N GLY A 492 -26.89 -12.11 -1.91
CA GLY A 492 -25.75 -11.37 -2.47
C GLY A 492 -24.82 -12.25 -3.31
N THR A 493 -24.18 -11.64 -4.32
CA THR A 493 -23.12 -12.24 -5.12
C THR A 493 -22.02 -12.83 -4.22
N PRO A 494 -21.64 -14.10 -4.40
CA PRO A 494 -20.58 -14.70 -3.60
C PRO A 494 -19.20 -14.20 -4.04
N ARG A 495 -18.25 -14.16 -3.11
CA ARG A 495 -16.82 -14.01 -3.41
C ARG A 495 -16.17 -15.38 -3.39
N MET A 496 -15.50 -15.80 -4.46
CA MET A 496 -14.84 -17.10 -4.48
C MET A 496 -13.53 -17.05 -3.71
N VAL A 497 -13.31 -18.00 -2.79
CA VAL A 497 -12.07 -18.07 -2.02
C VAL A 497 -11.18 -19.18 -2.54
N THR A 498 -10.03 -18.80 -3.10
CA THR A 498 -8.94 -19.72 -3.43
C THR A 498 -8.12 -19.97 -2.18
N HIS A 499 -8.05 -21.22 -1.73
CA HIS A 499 -7.34 -21.61 -0.51
C HIS A 499 -6.75 -23.02 -0.61
N HIS A 500 -5.83 -23.33 0.30
CA HIS A 500 -5.23 -24.65 0.42
C HIS A 500 -5.70 -25.35 1.69
N TRP A 501 -5.97 -26.66 1.60
CA TRP A 501 -6.58 -27.43 2.68
C TRP A 501 -5.64 -27.74 3.85
N GLN A 502 -4.32 -27.77 3.64
CA GLN A 502 -3.37 -27.88 4.75
C GLN A 502 -3.13 -26.53 5.44
N ASN A 503 -3.73 -25.44 4.96
CA ASN A 503 -3.70 -24.17 5.69
C ASN A 503 -4.52 -24.32 6.97
N ARG A 504 -4.05 -23.67 8.04
CA ARG A 504 -4.79 -23.58 9.30
C ARG A 504 -6.18 -23.03 9.02
N PHE A 505 -7.20 -23.68 9.59
CA PHE A 505 -8.57 -23.28 9.33
C PHE A 505 -8.87 -21.86 9.83
N SER A 506 -8.31 -21.48 10.99
CA SER A 506 -8.45 -20.12 11.52
C SER A 506 -7.78 -19.07 10.64
N ASP A 507 -6.69 -19.40 9.92
CA ASP A 507 -6.04 -18.47 8.99
C ASP A 507 -6.93 -18.24 7.74
N LEU A 508 -7.61 -19.27 7.23
CA LEU A 508 -8.61 -19.14 6.16
C LEU A 508 -9.76 -18.21 6.58
N LEU A 509 -10.30 -18.39 7.79
CA LEU A 509 -11.37 -17.51 8.29
C LEU A 509 -10.88 -16.10 8.54
N ALA A 510 -9.64 -15.94 9.03
CA ALA A 510 -9.03 -14.63 9.21
C ALA A 510 -8.93 -13.88 7.88
N VAL A 511 -8.59 -14.56 6.78
CA VAL A 511 -8.60 -13.98 5.42
C VAL A 511 -9.99 -13.49 5.04
N VAL A 512 -11.02 -14.32 5.21
CA VAL A 512 -12.40 -13.99 4.81
C VAL A 512 -12.91 -12.78 5.60
N VAL A 513 -12.66 -12.75 6.90
CA VAL A 513 -13.03 -11.64 7.77
C VAL A 513 -12.23 -10.38 7.44
N ALA A 514 -10.93 -10.50 7.17
CA ALA A 514 -10.10 -9.37 6.75
C ALA A 514 -10.61 -8.77 5.42
N ASP A 515 -10.91 -9.59 4.42
CA ASP A 515 -11.53 -9.15 3.16
C ASP A 515 -12.88 -8.45 3.42
N SER A 516 -13.74 -9.02 4.25
CA SER A 516 -15.04 -8.40 4.63
C SER A 516 -14.89 -7.06 5.36
N LEU A 517 -13.75 -6.82 6.02
CA LEU A 517 -13.42 -5.55 6.68
C LEU A 517 -12.62 -4.60 5.78
N GLY A 518 -12.37 -4.96 4.52
CA GLY A 518 -11.53 -4.17 3.61
C GLY A 518 -10.05 -4.15 3.99
N MET A 519 -9.59 -5.13 4.78
CA MET A 519 -8.22 -5.24 5.25
C MET A 519 -7.42 -6.15 4.32
N LYS A 520 -6.22 -5.70 3.93
CA LYS A 520 -5.28 -6.53 3.15
C LYS A 520 -4.53 -7.56 4.01
N ARG A 521 -4.47 -7.35 5.34
CA ARG A 521 -3.76 -8.22 6.29
C ARG A 521 -4.71 -8.95 7.22
N TRP A 522 -4.37 -10.20 7.55
CA TRP A 522 -5.20 -11.03 8.42
C TRP A 522 -4.56 -11.41 9.76
N ASP A 523 -3.31 -11.04 10.04
CA ASP A 523 -2.59 -11.40 11.27
C ASP A 523 -3.31 -11.01 12.57
N SER A 524 -3.82 -9.77 12.64
CA SER A 524 -4.58 -9.30 13.80
C SER A 524 -5.94 -10.00 13.98
N ILE A 525 -6.54 -10.47 12.89
CA ILE A 525 -7.80 -11.22 12.91
C ILE A 525 -7.55 -12.65 13.37
N ALA A 526 -6.49 -13.29 12.89
CA ALA A 526 -6.09 -14.62 13.35
C ALA A 526 -5.83 -14.64 14.87
N GLN A 527 -5.24 -13.58 15.43
CA GLN A 527 -5.07 -13.45 16.88
C GLN A 527 -6.42 -13.31 17.63
N GLN A 528 -7.39 -12.61 17.05
CA GLN A 528 -8.74 -12.49 17.63
C GLN A 528 -9.49 -13.83 17.59
N LEU A 529 -9.36 -14.58 16.50
CA LEU A 529 -9.93 -15.93 16.38
C LEU A 529 -9.28 -16.92 17.35
N SER A 530 -7.96 -16.86 17.55
CA SER A 530 -7.29 -17.73 18.52
C SER A 530 -7.62 -17.41 19.98
N THR A 531 -8.08 -16.19 20.25
CA THR A 531 -8.53 -15.74 21.58
C THR A 531 -10.05 -15.73 21.73
N LYS A 532 -10.79 -16.42 20.85
CA LYS A 532 -12.25 -16.59 20.90
C LYS A 532 -13.03 -15.27 20.95
N GLN A 533 -12.62 -14.30 20.12
CA GLN A 533 -13.27 -12.98 20.00
C GLN A 533 -14.23 -12.88 18.81
N GLU A 534 -14.93 -13.97 18.45
CA GLU A 534 -15.81 -14.02 17.29
C GLU A 534 -16.95 -12.98 17.36
N GLU A 535 -17.51 -12.71 18.54
CA GLU A 535 -18.59 -11.71 18.68
C GLU A 535 -18.10 -10.28 18.43
N ALA A 536 -16.89 -9.93 18.89
CA ALA A 536 -16.31 -8.61 18.60
C ALA A 536 -16.03 -8.44 17.10
N LEU A 537 -15.63 -9.51 16.41
CA LEU A 537 -15.49 -9.52 14.95
C LEU A 537 -16.85 -9.36 14.26
N LYS A 538 -17.91 -10.03 14.75
CA LYS A 538 -19.27 -9.88 14.20
C LYS A 538 -19.83 -8.48 14.39
N GLU A 539 -19.58 -7.85 15.54
CA GLU A 539 -19.96 -6.45 15.79
C GLU A 539 -19.28 -5.51 14.79
N ARG A 540 -17.96 -5.63 14.62
CA ARG A 540 -17.19 -4.85 13.62
C ARG A 540 -17.70 -5.05 12.20
N LEU A 541 -18.00 -6.29 11.81
CA LEU A 541 -18.57 -6.61 10.50
C LEU A 541 -20.00 -6.06 10.34
N SER A 542 -20.78 -6.03 11.42
CA SER A 542 -22.12 -5.42 11.43
C SER A 542 -22.04 -3.91 11.25
N ASP A 543 -21.11 -3.25 11.96
CA ASP A 543 -20.86 -1.81 11.84
C ASP A 543 -20.40 -1.43 10.41
N CYS A 544 -19.63 -2.30 9.76
CA CYS A 544 -19.23 -2.16 8.36
C CYS A 544 -20.32 -2.57 7.35
N GLY A 545 -21.46 -3.10 7.81
CA GLY A 545 -22.51 -3.63 6.95
C GLY A 545 -22.09 -4.84 6.10
N SER A 546 -21.02 -5.55 6.49
CA SER A 546 -20.46 -6.67 5.72
C SER A 546 -20.72 -8.05 6.33
N LEU A 547 -21.38 -8.13 7.49
CA LEU A 547 -21.70 -9.40 8.16
C LEU A 547 -22.47 -10.42 7.29
N HIS A 548 -23.24 -9.94 6.31
CA HIS A 548 -24.05 -10.74 5.39
C HIS A 548 -23.37 -11.03 4.05
N TRP A 549 -22.11 -10.63 3.88
CA TRP A 549 -21.33 -10.91 2.68
C TRP A 549 -21.14 -12.41 2.50
N ASN A 550 -21.35 -12.86 1.27
CA ASN A 550 -21.31 -14.27 0.92
C ASN A 550 -19.96 -14.65 0.33
N TYR A 551 -19.53 -15.86 0.67
CA TYR A 551 -18.33 -16.48 0.17
C TYR A 551 -18.64 -17.85 -0.40
N TRP A 552 -18.00 -18.17 -1.53
CA TRP A 552 -17.93 -19.52 -2.05
C TRP A 552 -16.58 -20.11 -1.63
N ILE A 553 -16.60 -21.09 -0.72
CA ILE A 553 -15.41 -21.74 -0.18
C ILE A 553 -15.59 -23.23 -0.42
N CYS A 554 -14.66 -23.87 -1.14
CA CYS A 554 -14.87 -25.24 -1.59
C CYS A 554 -15.11 -26.23 -0.43
N ALA A 555 -14.48 -26.01 0.74
CA ALA A 555 -14.73 -26.80 1.95
C ALA A 555 -16.21 -26.83 2.38
N PHE A 556 -16.95 -25.73 2.14
CA PHE A 556 -18.36 -25.59 2.53
C PHE A 556 -19.34 -25.81 1.39
N CYS A 557 -18.98 -25.37 0.18
CA CYS A 557 -19.87 -25.34 -0.98
C CYS A 557 -19.84 -26.64 -1.80
N ILE A 558 -18.78 -27.43 -1.72
CA ILE A 558 -18.74 -28.76 -2.34
C ILE A 558 -19.38 -29.79 -1.42
N ASN A 559 -20.15 -30.71 -1.99
CA ASN A 559 -20.71 -31.83 -1.25
C ASN A 559 -19.60 -32.84 -0.91
N GLN A 560 -18.98 -32.65 0.26
CA GLN A 560 -17.89 -33.51 0.74
C GLN A 560 -18.32 -34.98 0.87
N HIS A 561 -19.63 -35.24 1.05
CA HIS A 561 -20.17 -36.61 1.06
C HIS A 561 -20.25 -37.24 -0.32
N ALA A 562 -20.41 -36.45 -1.38
CA ALA A 562 -20.40 -36.94 -2.75
C ALA A 562 -18.99 -37.09 -3.33
N SER A 563 -17.95 -36.74 -2.57
CA SER A 563 -16.57 -36.78 -3.03
C SER A 563 -15.68 -37.56 -2.05
N ILE A 564 -15.22 -36.93 -0.98
CA ILE A 564 -14.06 -37.42 -0.24
C ILE A 564 -14.40 -38.19 1.05
N CYS A 565 -15.64 -38.12 1.55
CA CYS A 565 -15.94 -38.55 2.92
C CYS A 565 -15.68 -40.04 3.20
N GLY A 566 -15.74 -40.91 2.18
CA GLY A 566 -15.70 -42.37 2.36
C GLY A 566 -14.30 -42.94 2.65
N ASN A 567 -13.24 -42.18 2.36
CA ASN A 567 -11.88 -42.63 2.61
C ASN A 567 -10.95 -41.44 2.95
N ALA A 568 -10.24 -41.53 4.07
CA ALA A 568 -9.26 -40.55 4.51
C ALA A 568 -7.84 -40.79 3.96
N MET A 569 -7.60 -41.90 3.25
CA MET A 569 -6.31 -42.25 2.64
C MET A 569 -5.12 -42.24 3.62
N GLY A 570 -5.38 -42.59 4.89
CA GLY A 570 -4.37 -42.62 5.95
C GLY A 570 -3.87 -41.24 6.39
N VAL A 571 -4.49 -40.15 5.96
CA VAL A 571 -4.13 -38.80 6.40
C VAL A 571 -4.43 -38.66 7.90
N GLN A 572 -3.47 -38.11 8.64
CA GLN A 572 -3.57 -37.91 10.09
C GLN A 572 -4.06 -36.49 10.43
N ASP A 573 -4.85 -36.39 11.49
CA ASP A 573 -5.25 -35.12 12.11
C ASP A 573 -4.01 -34.43 12.70
N THR A 574 -3.84 -33.15 12.40
CA THR A 574 -2.61 -32.44 12.77
C THR A 574 -2.45 -32.16 14.27
N VAL A 575 -3.51 -32.35 15.07
CA VAL A 575 -3.48 -32.14 16.52
C VAL A 575 -3.27 -33.45 17.26
N THR A 576 -4.11 -34.44 16.98
CA THR A 576 -4.17 -35.74 17.66
C THR A 576 -3.21 -36.78 17.06
N ALA A 577 -2.76 -36.57 15.83
CA ALA A 577 -1.99 -37.53 15.02
C ALA A 577 -2.72 -38.85 14.72
N GLU A 578 -4.03 -38.91 14.98
CA GLU A 578 -4.88 -40.05 14.62
C GLU A 578 -5.28 -39.98 13.15
N VAL A 579 -5.58 -41.14 12.54
CA VAL A 579 -6.08 -41.16 11.15
C VAL A 579 -7.46 -40.50 11.11
N LEU A 580 -7.65 -39.58 10.16
CA LEU A 580 -8.91 -38.87 9.98
C LEU A 580 -10.06 -39.84 9.73
N PRO A 581 -11.27 -39.54 10.24
CA PRO A 581 -12.40 -40.45 10.15
C PRO A 581 -12.92 -40.59 8.71
N SER A 582 -13.37 -41.81 8.39
CA SER A 582 -14.17 -42.11 7.20
C SER A 582 -15.65 -42.08 7.57
N CYS A 583 -16.49 -41.58 6.66
CA CYS A 583 -17.94 -41.53 6.81
C CYS A 583 -18.60 -42.74 6.14
N ASP A 584 -19.60 -43.32 6.81
CA ASP A 584 -20.38 -44.48 6.38
C ASP A 584 -21.70 -44.11 5.68
N CYS A 585 -21.87 -42.85 5.25
CA CYS A 585 -23.07 -42.44 4.51
C CYS A 585 -23.21 -43.20 3.17
N SER A 586 -24.44 -43.36 2.71
CA SER A 586 -24.80 -43.98 1.44
C SER A 586 -24.76 -43.03 0.24
N THR A 587 -24.29 -41.78 0.40
CA THR A 587 -24.15 -40.85 -0.73
C THR A 587 -23.15 -41.42 -1.75
N PRO A 588 -23.52 -41.52 -3.04
CA PRO A 588 -22.61 -41.94 -4.11
C PRO A 588 -21.33 -41.09 -4.14
N LYS A 589 -20.20 -41.69 -4.52
CA LYS A 589 -18.91 -40.99 -4.64
C LYS A 589 -18.63 -40.76 -6.12
N ASP A 590 -18.82 -39.52 -6.56
CA ASP A 590 -18.68 -39.13 -7.95
C ASP A 590 -17.32 -38.45 -8.15
N PHE A 591 -16.44 -39.12 -8.90
CA PHE A 591 -15.12 -38.61 -9.29
C PHE A 591 -15.06 -38.41 -10.82
N ASN A 592 -13.85 -38.26 -11.38
CA ASN A 592 -13.66 -37.95 -12.79
C ASN A 592 -14.23 -39.00 -13.76
N ASP A 593 -14.55 -40.21 -13.28
CA ASP A 593 -15.27 -41.27 -14.01
C ASP A 593 -16.77 -40.96 -14.19
N HIS A 594 -17.33 -40.12 -13.33
CA HIS A 594 -18.70 -39.59 -13.41
C HIS A 594 -18.66 -38.07 -13.63
N PRO A 595 -18.15 -37.59 -14.79
CA PRO A 595 -17.76 -36.19 -14.96
C PRO A 595 -18.91 -35.21 -14.77
N ILE A 596 -20.15 -35.58 -15.12
CA ILE A 596 -21.34 -34.73 -14.92
C ILE A 596 -21.64 -34.55 -13.43
N GLN A 597 -21.55 -35.60 -12.62
CA GLN A 597 -21.88 -35.55 -11.18
C GLN A 597 -20.74 -35.05 -10.31
N CYS A 598 -19.48 -35.30 -10.71
CA CYS A 598 -18.30 -34.86 -9.98
C CYS A 598 -18.27 -33.34 -9.80
N GLU A 599 -18.29 -32.84 -8.57
CA GLU A 599 -18.29 -31.39 -8.34
C GLU A 599 -16.88 -30.78 -8.43
N LEU A 600 -15.84 -31.61 -8.24
CA LEU A 600 -14.43 -31.17 -8.20
C LEU A 600 -13.89 -30.71 -9.55
N ASN A 601 -14.48 -31.16 -10.67
CA ASN A 601 -14.04 -30.80 -12.02
C ASN A 601 -14.75 -29.55 -12.60
N LYS A 602 -15.60 -28.88 -11.81
CA LYS A 602 -16.48 -27.79 -12.28
C LYS A 602 -16.03 -26.38 -11.92
N PHE A 603 -14.88 -26.23 -11.26
CA PHE A 603 -14.49 -24.94 -10.65
C PHE A 603 -14.36 -23.84 -11.70
N ASP A 604 -13.68 -24.10 -12.82
CA ASP A 604 -13.53 -23.11 -13.90
C ASP A 604 -14.88 -22.74 -14.54
N SER A 605 -15.74 -23.74 -14.80
CA SER A 605 -17.08 -23.51 -15.33
C SER A 605 -17.96 -22.74 -14.35
N MET A 606 -17.83 -22.99 -13.05
CA MET A 606 -18.53 -22.28 -11.99
C MET A 606 -18.04 -20.84 -11.87
N MET A 607 -16.72 -20.59 -11.93
CA MET A 607 -16.17 -19.24 -11.94
C MET A 607 -16.71 -18.43 -13.12
N LEU A 608 -16.73 -19.04 -14.30
CA LEU A 608 -17.27 -18.41 -15.49
C LEU A 608 -18.79 -18.17 -15.39
N HIS A 609 -19.53 -19.13 -14.83
CA HIS A 609 -20.96 -19.00 -14.59
C HIS A 609 -21.26 -17.83 -13.64
N LEU A 610 -20.56 -17.76 -12.50
CA LEU A 610 -20.69 -16.67 -11.53
C LEU A 610 -20.32 -15.31 -12.15
N HIS A 611 -19.23 -15.24 -12.92
CA HIS A 611 -18.84 -14.02 -13.62
C HIS A 611 -19.94 -13.52 -14.58
N ARG A 612 -20.61 -14.43 -15.29
CA ARG A 612 -21.70 -14.09 -16.23
C ARG A 612 -23.00 -13.70 -15.51
N CYS A 613 -23.32 -14.36 -14.41
CA CYS A 613 -24.55 -14.10 -13.67
C CYS A 613 -24.46 -12.84 -12.80
N ASP A 614 -23.27 -12.53 -12.28
CA ASP A 614 -23.02 -11.43 -11.34
C ASP A 614 -22.03 -10.41 -11.93
N VAL A 615 -22.43 -9.77 -13.04
CA VAL A 615 -21.63 -8.89 -13.91
C VAL A 615 -20.91 -7.74 -13.16
N HIS A 616 -21.37 -7.36 -11.96
CA HIS A 616 -20.85 -6.21 -11.22
C HIS A 616 -20.32 -6.52 -9.81
N GLY A 617 -20.19 -7.78 -9.41
CA GLY A 617 -19.83 -8.11 -8.03
C GLY A 617 -18.98 -9.36 -7.82
N PHE A 618 -18.82 -10.22 -8.83
CA PHE A 618 -18.04 -11.44 -8.66
C PHE A 618 -16.56 -11.15 -8.65
N LEU A 619 -15.89 -11.52 -7.56
CA LEU A 619 -14.45 -11.37 -7.38
C LEU A 619 -13.86 -12.61 -6.71
N GLN A 620 -12.54 -12.75 -6.83
CA GLN A 620 -11.77 -13.80 -6.18
C GLN A 620 -11.02 -13.24 -4.97
N VAL A 621 -11.07 -13.95 -3.85
CA VAL A 621 -10.24 -13.73 -2.68
C VAL A 621 -9.19 -14.83 -2.60
N VAL A 622 -7.92 -14.45 -2.51
CA VAL A 622 -6.80 -15.39 -2.46
C VAL A 622 -6.31 -15.48 -1.02
N ALA A 623 -6.57 -16.61 -0.37
CA ALA A 623 -6.18 -16.88 1.00
C ALA A 623 -4.74 -17.41 1.06
N ILE A 624 -3.79 -16.47 1.17
CA ILE A 624 -2.37 -16.80 1.25
C ILE A 624 -1.98 -17.11 2.70
N ASP A 625 -1.52 -18.35 2.90
CA ASP A 625 -0.98 -18.80 4.18
C ASP A 625 0.43 -18.28 4.46
N ARG A 626 0.88 -18.49 5.70
CA ARG A 626 2.18 -18.03 6.20
C ARG A 626 3.37 -18.59 5.42
N ASP A 627 3.21 -19.71 4.75
CA ASP A 627 4.28 -20.37 4.03
C ASP A 627 4.07 -20.28 2.50
N PHE A 628 3.07 -19.52 2.06
CA PHE A 628 2.74 -19.35 0.64
C PHE A 628 2.45 -20.68 -0.07
N ASN A 629 2.01 -21.70 0.68
CA ASN A 629 1.73 -23.03 0.17
C ASN A 629 0.50 -23.07 -0.73
N VAL A 630 -0.40 -22.09 -0.67
CA VAL A 630 -1.47 -21.92 -1.66
C VAL A 630 -0.92 -21.92 -3.09
N PHE A 631 0.26 -21.34 -3.33
CA PHE A 631 0.88 -21.31 -4.64
C PHE A 631 1.53 -22.63 -5.05
N SER A 632 1.77 -23.54 -4.10
CA SER A 632 2.26 -24.88 -4.42
C SER A 632 1.18 -25.86 -4.85
N ARG A 633 -0.07 -25.41 -4.99
CA ARG A 633 -1.22 -26.25 -5.36
C ARG A 633 -1.64 -25.94 -6.79
N ALA A 634 -1.66 -26.98 -7.63
CA ALA A 634 -1.91 -26.84 -9.06
C ALA A 634 -3.29 -26.20 -9.32
N TRP A 635 -4.31 -26.62 -8.57
CA TRP A 635 -5.66 -26.05 -8.62
C TRP A 635 -5.68 -24.56 -8.27
N CYS A 636 -5.02 -24.17 -7.18
CA CYS A 636 -5.01 -22.78 -6.74
C CYS A 636 -4.35 -21.85 -7.77
N VAL A 637 -3.22 -22.25 -8.37
CA VAL A 637 -2.57 -21.42 -9.40
C VAL A 637 -3.37 -21.37 -10.71
N ALA A 638 -4.07 -22.45 -11.07
CA ALA A 638 -5.01 -22.47 -12.18
C ALA A 638 -6.17 -21.49 -11.96
N GLU A 639 -6.77 -21.49 -10.76
CA GLU A 639 -7.84 -20.55 -10.39
C GLU A 639 -7.39 -19.09 -10.49
N LEU A 640 -6.14 -18.76 -10.12
CA LEU A 640 -5.61 -17.40 -10.23
C LEU A 640 -5.52 -16.93 -11.68
N VAL A 641 -5.01 -17.79 -12.56
CA VAL A 641 -4.88 -17.49 -13.99
C VAL A 641 -6.26 -17.43 -14.65
N GLN A 642 -7.18 -18.33 -14.28
CA GLN A 642 -8.56 -18.32 -14.76
C GLN A 642 -9.27 -17.03 -14.36
N ALA A 643 -9.16 -16.61 -13.09
CA ALA A 643 -9.71 -15.34 -12.62
C ALA A 643 -9.17 -14.15 -13.43
N ARG A 644 -7.86 -14.12 -13.70
CA ARG A 644 -7.24 -13.07 -14.52
C ARG A 644 -7.75 -13.07 -15.96
N SER A 645 -7.92 -14.24 -16.57
CA SER A 645 -8.46 -14.40 -17.93
C SER A 645 -9.92 -13.92 -18.01
N CYS A 646 -10.71 -14.18 -16.96
CA CYS A 646 -12.06 -13.64 -16.80
C CYS A 646 -12.08 -12.16 -16.34
N ARG A 647 -10.92 -11.51 -16.18
CA ARG A 647 -10.79 -10.13 -15.67
C ARG A 647 -11.53 -9.91 -14.34
N LEU A 648 -11.56 -10.94 -13.50
CA LEU A 648 -12.09 -10.81 -12.14
C LEU A 648 -11.17 -9.93 -11.32
N ASP A 649 -11.77 -9.13 -10.44
CA ASP A 649 -11.02 -8.51 -9.37
C ASP A 649 -10.48 -9.61 -8.43
N GLN A 650 -9.20 -9.51 -8.09
CA GLN A 650 -8.51 -10.49 -7.25
C GLN A 650 -7.98 -9.78 -6.00
N HIS A 651 -8.56 -10.12 -4.86
CA HIS A 651 -8.16 -9.62 -3.55
C HIS A 651 -7.16 -10.57 -2.92
N VAL A 652 -5.91 -10.15 -2.85
CA VAL A 652 -4.86 -10.91 -2.17
C VAL A 652 -4.73 -10.45 -0.72
N ILE A 653 -5.04 -11.35 0.21
CA ILE A 653 -4.94 -11.10 1.65
C ILE A 653 -3.77 -11.89 2.22
N LEU A 654 -2.78 -11.18 2.79
CA LEU A 654 -1.55 -11.76 3.34
C LEU A 654 -1.54 -11.75 4.87
N HIS A 655 -0.76 -12.65 5.48
CA HIS A 655 -0.50 -12.58 6.91
C HIS A 655 0.16 -11.23 7.27
N SER A 656 1.34 -10.99 6.70
CA SER A 656 2.08 -9.76 6.92
C SER A 656 3.15 -9.54 5.82
N PRO A 657 3.65 -8.30 5.65
CA PRO A 657 4.68 -8.00 4.66
C PRO A 657 6.01 -8.74 4.86
N GLU A 658 6.33 -9.14 6.09
CA GLU A 658 7.55 -9.90 6.43
C GLU A 658 7.47 -11.33 5.89
N VAL A 659 6.26 -11.89 5.87
CA VAL A 659 6.03 -13.24 5.33
C VAL A 659 6.19 -13.26 3.81
N LEU A 660 5.72 -12.21 3.12
CA LEU A 660 5.94 -12.06 1.68
C LEU A 660 7.43 -12.01 1.35
N GLU A 661 8.20 -11.27 2.13
CA GLU A 661 9.65 -11.14 1.94
C GLU A 661 10.35 -12.49 2.06
N LYS A 662 10.04 -13.25 3.12
CA LYS A 662 10.58 -14.60 3.35
C LYS A 662 10.30 -15.56 2.19
N ASN A 663 9.16 -15.40 1.50
CA ASN A 663 8.71 -16.30 0.44
C ASN A 663 8.93 -15.76 -0.99
N SER A 664 9.46 -14.54 -1.15
CA SER A 664 9.65 -13.87 -2.44
C SER A 664 10.46 -14.70 -3.46
N ARG A 665 11.54 -15.34 -3.00
CA ARG A 665 12.36 -16.22 -3.86
C ARG A 665 11.56 -17.42 -4.39
N ARG A 666 10.79 -18.07 -3.52
CA ARG A 666 9.94 -19.22 -3.89
C ARG A 666 8.89 -18.83 -4.93
N LEU A 667 8.33 -17.63 -4.82
CA LEU A 667 7.39 -17.11 -5.81
C LEU A 667 8.05 -16.91 -7.17
N SER A 668 9.26 -16.35 -7.23
CA SER A 668 9.97 -16.09 -8.49
C SER A 668 10.34 -17.34 -9.28
N SER A 669 10.43 -18.50 -8.60
CA SER A 669 10.71 -19.80 -9.21
C SER A 669 9.46 -20.68 -9.35
N LEU A 670 8.26 -20.14 -9.11
CA LEU A 670 7.03 -20.92 -9.12
C LEU A 670 6.69 -21.41 -10.54
N ARG A 671 6.43 -22.72 -10.66
CA ARG A 671 5.99 -23.39 -11.88
C ARG A 671 4.82 -24.33 -11.58
N VAL A 672 3.84 -24.41 -12.49
CA VAL A 672 2.63 -25.22 -12.31
C VAL A 672 2.93 -26.72 -12.28
N GLU A 673 3.92 -27.17 -13.03
CA GLU A 673 4.41 -28.55 -13.07
C GLU A 673 5.11 -28.97 -11.76
N ASP A 674 5.60 -28.02 -10.97
CA ASP A 674 6.20 -28.31 -9.65
C ASP A 674 5.14 -28.31 -8.54
N CYS A 675 3.91 -27.90 -8.85
CA CYS A 675 2.82 -27.89 -7.89
C CYS A 675 2.30 -29.29 -7.58
N CYS A 676 1.69 -29.43 -6.41
CA CYS A 676 1.08 -30.66 -5.93
C CYS A 676 -0.44 -30.64 -6.12
N ALA A 677 -1.02 -31.82 -6.28
CA ALA A 677 -2.45 -32.09 -6.14
C ALA A 677 -2.65 -33.23 -5.15
N SER A 678 -3.86 -33.38 -4.60
CA SER A 678 -4.14 -34.47 -3.65
C SER A 678 -4.12 -35.83 -4.32
N ARG A 679 -4.48 -35.88 -5.61
CA ARG A 679 -4.36 -37.05 -6.48
C ARG A 679 -3.45 -36.70 -7.67
N PRO A 680 -2.53 -37.57 -8.08
CA PRO A 680 -1.71 -37.34 -9.27
C PRO A 680 -2.55 -37.09 -10.52
N GLU A 681 -3.63 -37.85 -10.70
CA GLU A 681 -4.53 -37.72 -11.86
C GLU A 681 -5.13 -36.31 -12.00
N ASP A 682 -5.39 -35.61 -10.89
CA ASP A 682 -5.93 -34.25 -10.92
C ASP A 682 -4.87 -33.26 -11.42
N LYS A 683 -3.60 -33.45 -11.05
CA LYS A 683 -2.49 -32.66 -11.58
C LYS A 683 -2.34 -32.88 -13.08
N ASP A 684 -2.39 -34.14 -13.51
CA ASP A 684 -2.29 -34.50 -14.93
C ASP A 684 -3.44 -33.90 -15.73
N ALA A 685 -4.66 -33.90 -15.19
CA ALA A 685 -5.82 -33.25 -15.82
C ALA A 685 -5.63 -31.73 -15.96
N ILE A 686 -5.10 -31.05 -14.93
CA ILE A 686 -4.80 -29.60 -15.01
C ILE A 686 -3.73 -29.33 -16.06
N LEU A 687 -2.62 -30.08 -16.04
CA LEU A 687 -1.53 -29.89 -17.00
C LEU A 687 -2.00 -30.17 -18.43
N SER A 688 -2.78 -31.23 -18.62
CA SER A 688 -3.39 -31.56 -19.91
C SER A 688 -4.37 -30.47 -20.39
N LYS A 689 -5.06 -29.79 -19.48
CA LYS A 689 -5.95 -28.68 -19.81
C LYS A 689 -5.18 -27.42 -20.23
N ILE A 690 -4.01 -27.18 -19.63
CA ILE A 690 -3.14 -26.06 -20.02
C ILE A 690 -2.57 -26.28 -21.42
N GLY A 691 -2.17 -27.50 -21.76
CA GLY A 691 -1.71 -27.88 -23.09
C GLY A 691 -0.35 -28.56 -23.10
N GLY A 692 0.39 -28.37 -24.19
CA GLY A 692 1.74 -28.90 -24.35
C GLY A 692 2.80 -28.12 -23.54
N LYS A 693 4.07 -28.46 -23.77
CA LYS A 693 5.20 -27.86 -23.04
C LYS A 693 5.29 -26.34 -23.25
N ASP A 694 4.98 -25.86 -24.45
CA ASP A 694 5.07 -24.44 -24.79
C ASP A 694 3.93 -23.64 -24.14
N GLU A 695 2.72 -24.21 -24.09
CA GLU A 695 1.58 -23.62 -23.39
C GLU A 695 1.80 -23.60 -21.87
N ILE A 696 2.40 -24.65 -21.30
CA ILE A 696 2.81 -24.67 -19.89
C ILE A 696 3.86 -23.58 -19.59
N LEU A 697 4.83 -23.38 -20.47
CA LEU A 697 5.82 -22.32 -20.32
C LEU A 697 5.17 -20.92 -20.34
N GLU A 698 4.26 -20.68 -21.28
CA GLU A 698 3.52 -19.42 -21.35
C GLU A 698 2.58 -19.24 -20.16
N PHE A 699 1.94 -20.31 -19.67
CA PHE A 699 1.15 -20.29 -18.43
C PHE A 699 2.00 -19.84 -17.24
N ASN A 700 3.18 -20.43 -17.05
CA ASN A 700 4.09 -20.07 -15.97
C ASN A 700 4.54 -18.61 -16.06
N LYS A 701 4.85 -18.13 -17.25
CA LYS A 701 5.20 -16.72 -17.49
C LYS A 701 4.04 -15.78 -17.16
N ARG A 702 2.80 -16.15 -17.51
CA ARG A 702 1.60 -15.39 -17.15
C ARG A 702 1.36 -15.40 -15.64
N LEU A 703 1.55 -16.53 -14.98
CA LEU A 703 1.46 -16.66 -13.52
C LEU A 703 2.49 -15.77 -12.82
N GLN A 704 3.75 -15.79 -13.27
CA GLN A 704 4.81 -14.91 -12.75
C GLN A 704 4.46 -13.42 -12.95
N GLN A 705 4.00 -13.05 -14.16
CA GLN A 705 3.58 -11.68 -14.43
C GLN A 705 2.34 -11.27 -13.60
N LEU A 706 1.42 -12.19 -13.35
CA LEU A 706 0.24 -11.98 -12.51
C LEU A 706 0.63 -11.74 -11.06
N LEU A 707 1.57 -12.51 -10.51
CA LEU A 707 1.97 -12.38 -9.11
C LEU A 707 2.94 -11.22 -8.87
N LEU A 708 4.01 -11.16 -9.66
CA LEU A 708 5.18 -10.31 -9.43
C LEU A 708 5.36 -9.20 -10.47
N GLY A 709 4.49 -9.12 -11.49
CA GLY A 709 4.55 -8.02 -12.46
C GLY A 709 4.34 -6.66 -11.79
N SER A 710 4.66 -5.58 -12.51
CA SER A 710 4.50 -4.20 -11.98
C SER A 710 3.05 -3.84 -11.62
N GLU A 711 2.09 -4.54 -12.21
CA GLU A 711 0.64 -4.46 -11.93
C GLU A 711 0.12 -5.78 -11.34
N GLY A 712 1.04 -6.61 -10.83
CA GLY A 712 0.75 -7.92 -10.29
C GLY A 712 0.03 -7.83 -8.94
N LEU A 713 -0.53 -8.96 -8.52
CA LEU A 713 -1.30 -9.07 -7.28
C LEU A 713 -0.49 -8.69 -6.03
N LEU A 714 0.84 -8.87 -6.08
CA LEU A 714 1.74 -8.55 -4.98
C LEU A 714 2.48 -7.21 -5.17
N ALA A 715 2.27 -6.50 -6.28
CA ALA A 715 2.96 -5.24 -6.57
C ALA A 715 2.66 -4.17 -5.51
N GLY A 716 1.39 -4.05 -5.11
CA GLY A 716 0.98 -3.10 -4.07
C GLY A 716 1.65 -3.38 -2.72
N TRP A 717 2.03 -4.62 -2.44
CA TRP A 717 2.62 -5.04 -1.16
C TRP A 717 4.09 -4.67 -1.00
N LEU A 718 4.74 -4.17 -2.06
CA LEU A 718 6.11 -3.69 -2.02
C LEU A 718 6.11 -2.20 -1.64
N ASP A 719 6.78 -1.85 -0.54
CA ASP A 719 6.94 -0.45 -0.16
C ASP A 719 7.99 0.26 -1.02
N GLY A 720 8.03 1.59 -0.99
CA GLY A 720 8.96 2.37 -1.84
C GLY A 720 10.45 2.06 -1.62
N GLN A 721 10.82 1.53 -0.45
CA GLN A 721 12.17 1.07 -0.15
C GLN A 721 12.43 -0.32 -0.76
N ARG A 722 11.49 -1.27 -0.60
CA ARG A 722 11.50 -2.60 -1.21
C ARG A 722 11.44 -2.54 -2.72
N LEU A 723 10.71 -1.59 -3.28
CA LEU A 723 10.70 -1.31 -4.71
C LEU A 723 12.11 -0.99 -5.21
N LEU A 724 12.90 -0.19 -4.47
CA LEU A 724 14.30 0.06 -4.84
C LEU A 724 15.23 -1.13 -4.58
N GLN A 725 14.94 -1.94 -3.56
CA GLN A 725 15.65 -3.21 -3.35
C GLN A 725 15.43 -4.17 -4.52
N GLU A 726 14.20 -4.24 -5.03
CA GLU A 726 13.87 -5.04 -6.20
C GLU A 726 14.57 -4.51 -7.45
N VAL A 727 14.56 -3.19 -7.66
CA VAL A 727 15.32 -2.51 -8.73
C VAL A 727 16.82 -2.85 -8.65
N GLY A 728 17.40 -2.84 -7.45
CA GLY A 728 18.79 -3.20 -7.23
C GLY A 728 19.07 -4.65 -7.58
N ALA A 729 18.19 -5.57 -7.16
CA ALA A 729 18.28 -6.99 -7.51
C ALA A 729 18.14 -7.24 -9.03
N ILE A 730 17.22 -6.54 -9.71
CA ILE A 730 17.07 -6.61 -11.18
C ILE A 730 18.36 -6.13 -11.85
N ALA A 731 18.89 -4.97 -11.42
CA ALA A 731 20.14 -4.43 -11.96
C ALA A 731 21.35 -5.33 -11.69
N ALA A 732 21.40 -6.02 -10.56
CA ALA A 732 22.43 -7.01 -10.25
C ALA A 732 22.36 -8.22 -11.20
N ARG A 733 21.15 -8.77 -11.43
CA ARG A 733 20.94 -9.87 -12.39
C ARG A 733 21.34 -9.46 -13.81
N ALA A 734 20.93 -8.27 -14.23
CA ALA A 734 21.31 -7.69 -15.51
C ALA A 734 22.82 -7.55 -15.66
N ARG A 735 23.53 -7.12 -14.60
CA ARG A 735 25.00 -7.01 -14.58
C ARG A 735 25.67 -8.36 -14.84
N THR A 736 25.26 -9.41 -14.13
CA THR A 736 25.87 -10.73 -14.27
C THR A 736 25.80 -11.22 -15.70
N ARG A 737 24.63 -11.07 -16.36
CA ARG A 737 24.45 -11.50 -17.76
C ARG A 737 25.26 -10.68 -18.76
N VAL A 738 25.28 -9.37 -18.60
CA VAL A 738 26.11 -8.49 -19.46
C VAL A 738 27.60 -8.83 -19.28
N GLY A 739 28.02 -9.24 -18.08
CA GLY A 739 29.39 -9.70 -17.83
C GLY A 739 29.72 -11.04 -18.49
N GLU A 740 28.79 -12.00 -18.46
CA GLU A 740 28.95 -13.32 -19.10
C GLU A 740 29.15 -13.17 -20.62
N ASP A 741 28.30 -12.39 -21.29
CA ASP A 741 28.34 -12.16 -22.74
C ASP A 741 29.64 -11.47 -23.22
N LEU A 742 30.22 -10.59 -22.39
CA LEU A 742 31.51 -9.96 -22.68
C LEU A 742 32.71 -10.86 -22.41
N SER A 743 32.54 -11.89 -21.58
CA SER A 743 33.61 -12.80 -21.17
C SER A 743 33.73 -14.04 -22.05
N GLU A 744 32.70 -14.38 -22.82
CA GLU A 744 32.74 -15.47 -23.79
C GLU A 744 33.72 -15.06 -24.92
N PRO A 745 34.91 -15.72 -25.02
CA PRO A 745 35.85 -15.40 -26.08
C PRO A 745 35.16 -15.72 -27.40
N GLN A 746 35.24 -14.82 -28.39
CA GLN A 746 34.86 -15.08 -29.77
C GLN A 746 35.80 -16.10 -30.43
N THR A 747 35.98 -17.28 -29.83
CA THR A 747 36.73 -18.41 -30.36
C THR A 747 35.79 -19.33 -31.13
N ALA A 748 35.20 -18.82 -32.20
CA ALA A 748 34.53 -19.62 -33.23
C ALA A 748 34.26 -18.78 -34.49
N VAL A 749 35.33 -18.40 -35.19
CA VAL A 749 35.34 -18.24 -36.66
C VAL A 749 36.64 -18.82 -37.19
#